data_AF-A0A817XYU6-F1
#
_entry.id   AF-A0A817XYU6-F1
#
_cell.length_a   1.000
_cell.length_b   1.000
_cell.length_c   1.000
_cell.angle_alpha   90.00
_cell.angle_beta   90.00
_cell.angle_gamma   90.00
#
_symmetry.space_group_name_H-M   'P 1'
#
loop_
_entity.id
_entity.type
_entity.pdbx_description
1 polymer ?
#
loop_
_entity_poly.entity_id
_entity_poly.type
_entity_poly.pdbx_seq_one_letter_code
_entity_poly.pdbx_strand_id
1 'polypeptide(L)'
;MLEPTSGSVTVQGMDNREHIQEVRKLLGFCPQYEYEYRIFMDKQETCDSRHVTRFIREHVKNAVLERGSASELVYGIKRDESNKIERLINALDQHRQSIGINSYAEILSSFCRLIREEEKAEDSNHNPDNTRQVLSNEGNSETICLTQERIHGVRLSFTRLWALLVKRWHVTRRRISFLLGFFLLPIIFEIILVSVLPTPEEIQSTLLQNDRIIDAQVTLLPSIYNPQTIVTYSNNNESYVPQRLLNYLINAGAIVDEISNDNVLEYILPKYYQSEDAFVNQYKMGFASYNDPTAQSPILKFNTYFSTVNYHTMPTSLGIAVTNLFQFYANSSAKSIVTTNQPIAKTVTVLTAQARAFQNLLCFDSLPVSVFNFLFCIIATLFISILIPTFIAERVNHSKDLQLLTNLKKRIYWLSNLIFDVSLCLILCSLLTIVLKIGATANSKTQSEVYIYRNTEETGYFFLMFLMYSLASLPFIYTFSFGVKRELIGVINFFLLNVLICFADMILSFLATVAQEKGSSNQNGTTAGATAVTTIRWILSGLLPTVNLKHALSNIRLRSNRDCIKSFNSIMGTNYAFDEPWMSVYEPGLGLQFIIFCLQILFWWLILAIIENFTNIKRACQRHCNKSNQLNDIFEFDDSHLDEDVRIERESILKEYEQSTSTVILVRDLVKQFTKRKEKSLTRRIYTAVDHLNFRVSTRSCFGLLGVKDCFYLRYIYTSVIDILGANGAGKTTTFRILIDNIKPTSGEIIINGKNISKMVENSYRRIKFFS
;
A
#
# COMPACT_ATOMS: atom_id res chain seq x y z
N MET A 1 -56.84 22.00 28.96
CA MET A 1 -56.90 23.45 28.72
C MET A 1 -57.28 24.12 30.03
N LEU A 2 -56.65 25.24 30.34
CA LEU A 2 -57.14 26.18 31.36
C LEU A 2 -58.41 26.85 30.84
N GLU A 3 -59.31 27.26 31.73
CA GLU A 3 -60.49 28.02 31.33
C GLU A 3 -60.09 29.44 30.87
N PRO A 4 -60.67 29.97 29.78
CA PRO A 4 -60.36 31.32 29.33
C PRO A 4 -60.89 32.34 30.33
N THR A 5 -60.01 33.20 30.83
CA THR A 5 -60.28 34.21 31.87
C THR A 5 -61.35 35.22 31.45
N SER A 6 -61.57 35.41 30.14
CA SER A 6 -62.69 36.16 29.57
C SER A 6 -63.00 35.67 28.14
N GLY A 7 -64.28 35.72 27.74
CA GLY A 7 -64.76 35.30 26.41
C GLY A 7 -65.21 33.84 26.34
N SER A 8 -66.02 33.52 25.33
CA SER A 8 -66.41 32.15 24.96
C SER A 8 -65.60 31.67 23.74
N VAL A 9 -65.31 30.37 23.72
CA VAL A 9 -64.60 29.72 22.61
C VAL A 9 -65.47 28.56 22.13
N THR A 10 -66.05 28.70 20.94
CA THR A 10 -66.87 27.65 20.33
C THR A 10 -66.05 26.88 19.29
N VAL A 11 -66.10 25.55 19.36
CA VAL A 11 -65.44 24.64 18.40
C VAL A 11 -66.54 23.89 17.68
N GLN A 12 -66.69 24.13 16.37
CA GLN A 12 -67.83 23.65 15.56
C GLN A 12 -69.21 23.97 16.19
N GLY A 13 -69.35 25.15 16.81
CA GLY A 13 -70.59 25.60 17.44
C GLY A 13 -70.81 25.14 18.89
N MET A 14 -70.01 24.20 19.41
CA MET A 14 -70.06 23.77 20.81
C MET A 14 -69.18 24.66 21.70
N ASP A 15 -69.72 25.21 22.79
CA ASP A 15 -68.92 25.98 23.75
C ASP A 15 -67.99 25.06 24.56
N ASN A 16 -66.70 25.40 24.57
CA ASN A 16 -65.64 24.68 25.26
C ASN A 16 -65.83 24.57 26.79
N ARG A 17 -66.66 25.43 27.41
CA ARG A 17 -67.00 25.35 28.85
C ARG A 17 -68.03 24.25 29.14
N GLU A 18 -69.07 24.15 28.32
CA GLU A 18 -70.16 23.19 28.54
C GLU A 18 -69.85 21.80 27.94
N HIS A 19 -69.23 21.75 26.75
CA HIS A 19 -69.08 20.52 25.96
C HIS A 19 -67.62 20.01 25.92
N ILE A 20 -66.84 20.29 26.98
CA ILE A 20 -65.37 20.09 27.00
C ILE A 20 -64.92 18.66 26.70
N GLN A 21 -65.74 17.63 26.98
CA GLN A 21 -65.39 16.24 26.68
C GLN A 21 -65.56 15.89 25.20
N GLU A 22 -66.54 16.47 24.52
CA GLU A 22 -66.79 16.25 23.10
C GLU A 22 -65.81 17.06 22.26
N VAL A 23 -65.56 18.32 22.65
CA VAL A 23 -64.49 19.17 22.09
C VAL A 23 -63.12 18.49 22.19
N ARG A 24 -62.80 17.78 23.29
CA ARG A 24 -61.56 16.98 23.42
C ARG A 24 -61.48 15.76 22.50
N LYS A 25 -62.61 15.12 22.20
CA LYS A 25 -62.67 14.01 21.23
C LYS A 25 -62.50 14.51 19.80
N LEU A 26 -63.10 15.66 19.47
CA LEU A 26 -63.01 16.31 18.16
C LEU A 26 -61.61 16.87 17.86
N LEU A 27 -60.97 17.53 18.83
CA LEU A 27 -59.64 18.13 18.66
C LEU A 27 -58.47 17.14 18.84
N GLY A 28 -58.71 15.94 19.39
CA GLY A 28 -57.66 14.94 19.63
C GLY A 28 -56.65 15.39 20.69
N PHE A 29 -57.05 15.45 21.97
CA PHE A 29 -56.18 15.94 23.04
C PHE A 29 -55.02 14.96 23.38
N CYS A 30 -53.79 15.33 23.03
CA CYS A 30 -52.58 14.62 23.46
C CYS A 30 -52.29 14.90 24.95
N PRO A 31 -52.15 13.87 25.81
CA PRO A 31 -51.92 14.10 27.24
C PRO A 31 -50.48 14.59 27.50
N GLN A 32 -50.36 15.76 28.13
CA GLN A 32 -49.09 16.32 28.63
C GLN A 32 -48.57 15.52 29.84
N TYR A 33 -48.00 14.35 29.59
CA TYR A 33 -47.07 13.71 30.52
C TYR A 33 -45.64 13.89 29.98
N GLU A 34 -44.98 14.98 30.40
CA GLU A 34 -43.56 15.21 30.12
C GLU A 34 -42.69 14.20 30.88
N TYR A 35 -42.44 13.05 30.26
CA TYR A 35 -41.32 12.18 30.61
C TYR A 35 -40.07 12.69 29.87
N GLU A 36 -39.07 13.20 30.61
CA GLU A 36 -37.83 13.75 30.04
C GLU A 36 -36.87 12.63 29.56
N TYR A 37 -37.13 11.40 30.02
CA TYR A 37 -36.35 10.20 29.71
C TYR A 37 -37.26 9.07 29.27
N ARG A 38 -36.85 8.35 28.20
CA ARG A 38 -37.49 7.10 27.77
C ARG A 38 -36.45 5.99 27.65
N ILE A 39 -36.80 4.82 28.17
CA ILE A 39 -36.00 3.61 28.04
C ILE A 39 -36.77 2.61 27.19
N PHE A 40 -36.18 2.22 26.06
CA PHE A 40 -36.66 1.18 25.16
C PHE A 40 -35.96 -0.13 25.51
N MET A 41 -36.69 -1.24 25.53
CA MET A 41 -36.15 -2.55 25.90
C MET A 41 -36.70 -3.64 24.96
N ASP A 42 -35.82 -4.36 24.27
CA ASP A 42 -36.18 -5.59 23.56
C ASP A 42 -36.33 -6.72 24.58
N LYS A 43 -37.45 -7.43 24.58
CA LYS A 43 -37.67 -8.60 25.45
C LYS A 43 -37.57 -9.91 24.68
N GLN A 44 -37.23 -10.99 25.37
CA GLN A 44 -37.35 -12.35 24.85
C GLN A 44 -38.82 -12.78 24.74
N GLU A 45 -39.13 -13.71 23.83
CA GLU A 45 -40.50 -14.23 23.66
C GLU A 45 -41.06 -14.89 24.93
N THR A 46 -40.17 -15.42 25.78
CA THR A 46 -40.46 -16.06 27.08
C THR A 46 -40.50 -15.07 28.27
N CYS A 47 -40.29 -13.78 28.06
CA CYS A 47 -40.17 -12.78 29.13
C CYS A 47 -41.53 -12.23 29.61
N ASP A 48 -41.82 -12.34 30.91
CA ASP A 48 -42.97 -11.69 31.55
C ASP A 48 -42.73 -10.19 31.77
N SER A 49 -43.53 -9.35 31.13
CA SER A 49 -43.45 -7.89 31.25
C SER A 49 -43.75 -7.37 32.66
N ARG A 50 -44.48 -8.12 33.49
CA ARG A 50 -44.74 -7.76 34.89
C ARG A 50 -43.49 -7.88 35.76
N HIS A 51 -42.64 -8.86 35.49
CA HIS A 51 -41.35 -9.03 36.17
C HIS A 51 -40.43 -7.84 35.86
N VAL A 52 -40.29 -7.47 34.59
CA VAL A 52 -39.55 -6.28 34.13
C VAL A 52 -40.10 -5.00 34.77
N THR A 53 -41.43 -4.82 34.78
CA THR A 53 -42.08 -3.63 35.37
C THR A 53 -41.77 -3.51 36.87
N ARG A 54 -41.73 -4.63 37.60
CA ARG A 54 -41.41 -4.65 39.04
C ARG A 54 -39.96 -4.26 39.29
N PHE A 55 -39.02 -4.87 38.57
CA PHE A 55 -37.58 -4.57 38.68
C PHE A 55 -37.26 -3.08 38.43
N ILE A 56 -37.89 -2.48 37.41
CA ILE A 56 -37.69 -1.05 37.12
C ILE A 56 -38.29 -0.18 38.23
N ARG A 57 -39.46 -0.54 38.79
CA ARG A 57 -40.11 0.21 39.87
C ARG A 57 -39.43 0.10 41.23
N GLU A 58 -38.61 -0.92 41.45
CA GLU A 58 -37.73 -1.01 42.63
C GLU A 58 -36.64 0.08 42.60
N HIS A 59 -36.14 0.44 41.41
CA HIS A 59 -35.09 1.44 41.21
C HIS A 59 -35.64 2.86 40.95
N VAL A 60 -36.75 2.96 40.20
CA VAL A 60 -37.40 4.22 39.79
C VAL A 60 -38.91 4.10 40.03
N LYS A 61 -39.38 4.60 41.18
CA LYS A 61 -40.74 4.34 41.68
C LYS A 61 -41.83 4.87 40.75
N ASN A 62 -41.58 5.98 40.07
CA ASN A 62 -42.54 6.63 39.18
C ASN A 62 -42.40 6.21 37.70
N ALA A 63 -41.71 5.10 37.41
CA ALA A 63 -41.62 4.57 36.06
C ALA A 63 -42.99 4.03 35.56
N VAL A 64 -43.41 4.53 34.40
CA VAL A 64 -44.67 4.17 33.74
C VAL A 64 -44.37 3.41 32.45
N LEU A 65 -44.97 2.24 32.28
CA LEU A 65 -44.93 1.51 31.02
C LEU A 65 -45.81 2.26 30.00
N GLU A 66 -45.19 2.97 29.05
CA GLU A 66 -45.89 3.68 27.98
C GLU A 66 -46.40 2.72 26.90
N ARG A 67 -45.58 1.72 26.55
CA ARG A 67 -45.87 0.79 25.44
C ARG A 67 -45.37 -0.61 25.78
N GLY A 68 -46.21 -1.63 25.59
CA GLY A 68 -45.83 -3.03 25.76
C GLY A 68 -46.27 -3.87 24.55
N SER A 69 -45.28 -4.47 23.88
CA SER A 69 -45.43 -5.33 22.71
C SER A 69 -45.03 -6.77 23.03
N ALA A 70 -45.18 -7.67 22.05
CA ALA A 70 -44.65 -9.04 22.11
C ALA A 70 -43.11 -9.09 22.09
N SER A 71 -42.44 -8.07 21.52
CA SER A 71 -40.98 -8.00 21.39
C SER A 71 -40.32 -6.83 22.14
N GLU A 72 -41.09 -5.84 22.60
CA GLU A 72 -40.57 -4.53 23.05
C GLU A 72 -41.34 -3.99 24.26
N LEU A 73 -40.65 -3.31 25.18
CA LEU A 73 -41.21 -2.57 26.30
C LEU A 73 -40.62 -1.15 26.33
N VAL A 74 -41.47 -0.13 26.53
CA VAL A 74 -41.05 1.28 26.61
C VAL A 74 -41.52 1.89 27.92
N TYR A 75 -40.58 2.42 28.70
CA TYR A 75 -40.85 3.07 29.99
C TYR A 75 -40.54 4.56 29.94
N GLY A 76 -41.48 5.38 30.38
CA GLY A 76 -41.32 6.82 30.60
C GLY A 76 -40.92 7.11 32.05
N ILE A 77 -39.91 7.97 32.23
CA ILE A 77 -39.39 8.40 33.53
C ILE A 77 -39.46 9.94 33.62
N LYS A 78 -39.95 10.44 34.75
CA LYS A 78 -40.07 11.89 35.02
C LYS A 78 -38.73 12.48 35.46
N ARG A 79 -38.53 13.77 35.12
CA ARG A 79 -37.37 14.60 35.46
C ARG A 79 -36.86 14.41 36.90
N ASP A 80 -37.78 14.36 37.86
CA ASP A 80 -37.50 14.34 39.31
C ASP A 80 -36.73 13.08 39.77
N GLU A 81 -36.71 12.01 38.96
CA GLU A 81 -35.97 10.77 39.26
C GLU A 81 -34.75 10.55 38.35
N SER A 82 -34.36 11.54 37.54
CA SER A 82 -33.20 11.50 36.62
C SER A 82 -31.90 10.99 37.28
N ASN A 83 -31.57 11.49 38.47
CA ASN A 83 -30.39 11.07 39.24
C ASN A 83 -30.40 9.59 39.70
N LYS A 84 -31.49 8.84 39.47
CA LYS A 84 -31.60 7.40 39.76
C LYS A 84 -31.41 6.54 38.51
N ILE A 85 -31.43 7.13 37.31
CA ILE A 85 -31.35 6.40 36.04
C ILE A 85 -29.99 5.69 35.90
N GLU A 86 -28.89 6.33 36.28
CA GLU A 86 -27.56 5.70 36.29
C GLU A 86 -27.52 4.41 37.16
N ARG A 87 -28.24 4.40 38.29
CA ARG A 87 -28.35 3.20 39.13
C ARG A 87 -29.23 2.11 38.49
N LEU A 88 -30.32 2.50 37.83
CA LEU A 88 -31.18 1.59 37.08
C LEU A 88 -30.42 0.95 35.90
N ILE A 89 -29.63 1.73 35.15
CA ILE A 89 -28.82 1.25 34.01
C ILE A 89 -27.78 0.23 34.48
N ASN A 90 -27.02 0.55 35.53
CA ASN A 90 -26.05 -0.39 36.11
C ASN A 90 -26.71 -1.69 36.61
N ALA A 91 -27.91 -1.61 37.19
CA ALA A 91 -28.66 -2.79 37.63
C ALA A 91 -29.22 -3.61 36.44
N LEU A 92 -29.67 -2.94 35.36
CA LEU A 92 -30.12 -3.58 34.12
C LEU A 92 -28.98 -4.32 33.42
N ASP A 93 -27.77 -3.76 33.35
CA ASP A 93 -26.61 -4.44 32.77
C ASP A 93 -26.21 -5.70 33.56
N GLN A 94 -26.24 -5.63 34.90
CA GLN A 94 -25.90 -6.77 35.75
C GLN A 94 -26.93 -7.91 35.70
N HIS A 95 -28.23 -7.58 35.55
CA HIS A 95 -29.32 -8.56 35.63
C HIS A 95 -30.04 -8.84 34.29
N ARG A 96 -29.50 -8.34 33.16
CA ARG A 96 -30.08 -8.43 31.81
C ARG A 96 -30.56 -9.83 31.42
N GLN A 97 -29.73 -10.86 31.67
CA GLN A 97 -30.05 -12.24 31.32
C GLN A 97 -31.13 -12.84 32.23
N SER A 98 -31.09 -12.57 33.54
CA SER A 98 -32.12 -13.04 34.50
C SER A 98 -33.48 -12.39 34.30
N ILE A 99 -33.53 -11.17 33.74
CA ILE A 99 -34.77 -10.42 33.48
C ILE A 99 -35.35 -10.76 32.09
N GLY A 100 -34.59 -11.42 31.20
CA GLY A 100 -35.05 -11.83 29.87
C GLY A 100 -34.99 -10.72 28.80
N ILE A 101 -34.04 -9.79 28.91
CA ILE A 101 -33.94 -8.61 28.02
C ILE A 101 -32.87 -8.83 26.93
N ASN A 102 -33.33 -8.81 25.68
CA ASN A 102 -32.57 -8.59 24.44
C ASN A 102 -31.53 -7.48 24.56
N SER A 103 -31.99 -6.25 24.55
CA SER A 103 -31.19 -5.03 24.54
C SER A 103 -31.98 -3.91 25.20
N TYR A 104 -31.33 -2.82 25.56
CA TYR A 104 -32.04 -1.59 25.92
C TYR A 104 -31.31 -0.37 25.37
N ALA A 105 -32.06 0.70 25.14
CA ALA A 105 -31.56 1.98 24.68
C ALA A 105 -32.21 3.11 25.50
N GLU A 106 -31.39 4.00 26.04
CA GLU A 106 -31.84 5.24 26.66
C GLU A 106 -31.91 6.35 25.60
N ILE A 107 -33.03 7.05 25.53
CA ILE A 107 -33.16 8.28 24.76
C ILE A 107 -33.41 9.43 25.75
N LEU A 108 -32.35 10.20 26.01
CA LEU A 108 -32.45 11.54 26.58
C LEU A 108 -33.12 12.46 25.56
N SER A 109 -34.12 13.25 25.98
CA SER A 109 -34.81 14.21 25.09
C SER A 109 -33.96 15.47 24.78
N SER A 110 -32.67 15.30 24.50
CA SER A 110 -31.71 16.39 24.22
C SER A 110 -32.07 17.20 22.96
N PHE A 111 -32.85 16.62 22.04
CA PHE A 111 -33.43 17.34 20.91
C PHE A 111 -34.45 18.42 21.35
N CYS A 112 -35.23 18.17 22.40
CA CYS A 112 -36.19 19.14 22.95
C CYS A 112 -35.52 20.28 23.72
N ARG A 113 -34.33 20.06 24.28
CA ARG A 113 -33.57 21.09 25.03
C ARG A 113 -33.13 22.24 24.12
N LEU A 114 -32.72 21.94 22.89
CA LEU A 114 -32.37 22.95 21.88
C LEU A 114 -33.55 23.82 21.45
N ILE A 115 -34.76 23.24 21.36
CA ILE A 115 -35.96 23.97 20.91
C ILE A 115 -36.42 24.97 21.99
N ARG A 116 -36.41 24.56 23.27
CA ARG A 116 -36.81 25.43 24.40
C ARG A 116 -35.84 26.60 24.68
N GLU A 117 -34.59 26.52 24.22
CA GLU A 117 -33.61 27.62 24.34
C GLU A 117 -33.80 28.68 23.24
N GLU A 118 -34.32 28.33 22.05
CA GLU A 118 -34.73 29.32 21.04
C GLU A 118 -36.04 30.03 21.42
N GLU A 119 -37.05 29.32 21.95
CA GLU A 119 -38.34 29.93 22.39
C GLU A 119 -38.12 31.02 23.46
N LYS A 120 -37.26 30.78 24.45
CA LYS A 120 -36.95 31.75 25.51
C LYS A 120 -36.19 33.00 25.01
N ALA A 121 -35.62 32.97 23.81
CA ALA A 121 -34.91 34.10 23.23
C ALA A 121 -35.82 35.05 22.44
N GLU A 122 -37.00 34.61 22.00
CA GLU A 122 -37.98 35.45 21.30
C GLU A 122 -38.95 36.17 22.28
N ASP A 123 -39.21 35.62 23.46
CA ASP A 123 -40.11 36.21 24.48
C ASP A 123 -39.54 37.43 25.26
N SER A 124 -38.22 37.63 25.28
CA SER A 124 -37.58 38.71 26.05
C SER A 124 -37.38 39.99 25.24
N ASN A 125 -38.46 40.57 24.72
CA ASN A 125 -38.46 41.88 24.04
C ASN A 125 -39.35 42.89 24.75
N HIS A 126 -38.87 43.44 25.88
CA HIS A 126 -39.37 44.70 26.41
C HIS A 126 -38.28 45.54 27.10
N ASN A 127 -38.22 46.80 26.66
CA ASN A 127 -37.56 47.98 27.27
C ASN A 127 -36.02 47.94 27.40
N PRO A 128 -35.30 48.69 26.55
CA PRO A 128 -33.90 49.02 26.76
C PRO A 128 -33.79 50.27 27.65
N ASP A 129 -33.70 50.10 28.96
CA ASP A 129 -32.97 51.03 29.86
C ASP A 129 -32.87 50.42 31.28
N ASN A 130 -31.81 50.78 32.02
CA ASN A 130 -31.51 50.35 33.40
C ASN A 130 -31.01 48.90 33.60
N THR A 131 -29.84 48.53 33.06
CA THR A 131 -28.99 47.51 33.73
C THR A 131 -27.48 47.71 33.50
N ARG A 132 -26.95 48.89 33.87
CA ARG A 132 -25.51 49.12 34.09
C ARG A 132 -25.21 49.35 35.57
N GLN A 133 -25.42 48.34 36.42
CA GLN A 133 -24.84 48.19 37.77
C GLN A 133 -25.47 47.00 38.52
N VAL A 134 -25.10 45.76 38.18
CA VAL A 134 -24.84 44.68 39.17
C VAL A 134 -23.83 43.73 38.52
N LEU A 135 -22.56 43.85 38.90
CA LEU A 135 -21.48 42.99 38.40
C LEU A 135 -20.58 42.62 39.58
N SER A 136 -21.02 41.65 40.40
CA SER A 136 -20.16 40.82 41.27
C SER A 136 -21.00 39.93 42.19
N ASN A 137 -21.17 38.65 41.83
CA ASN A 137 -20.67 37.50 42.61
C ASN A 137 -21.26 36.17 42.10
N GLU A 138 -20.40 35.14 42.05
CA GLU A 138 -20.72 33.70 41.91
C GLU A 138 -21.48 33.26 40.64
N GLY A 139 -21.09 32.22 39.90
CA GLY A 139 -19.92 31.37 39.98
C GLY A 139 -20.03 30.23 38.94
N ASN A 140 -19.11 30.17 37.98
CA ASN A 140 -18.85 29.08 37.03
C ASN A 140 -20.06 28.30 36.45
N SER A 141 -20.59 28.80 35.33
CA SER A 141 -20.99 27.95 34.21
C SER A 141 -20.81 28.75 32.92
N GLU A 142 -19.71 28.52 32.21
CA GLU A 142 -19.44 29.17 30.93
C GLU A 142 -20.42 28.65 29.86
N THR A 143 -21.49 29.41 29.62
CA THR A 143 -22.26 29.30 28.38
C THR A 143 -21.39 29.86 27.25
N ILE A 144 -20.45 29.05 26.72
CA ILE A 144 -19.57 29.44 25.60
C ILE A 144 -20.38 29.52 24.30
N CYS A 145 -21.23 30.54 24.19
CA CYS A 145 -21.87 30.92 22.95
C CYS A 145 -20.80 31.57 22.06
N LEU A 146 -20.11 30.76 21.27
CA LEU A 146 -19.04 31.19 20.37
C LEU A 146 -19.59 32.15 19.29
N THR A 147 -19.62 33.45 19.60
CA THR A 147 -19.62 34.54 18.62
C THR A 147 -18.25 34.60 17.93
N GLN A 148 -17.84 33.50 17.28
CA GLN A 148 -16.65 33.48 16.44
C GLN A 148 -16.92 34.31 15.20
N GLU A 149 -16.08 35.34 15.00
CA GLU A 149 -16.00 36.06 13.73
C GLU A 149 -15.88 35.05 12.58
N ARG A 150 -16.82 35.10 11.63
CA ARG A 150 -16.82 34.17 10.51
C ARG A 150 -15.66 34.51 9.58
N ILE A 151 -14.55 33.80 9.73
CA ILE A 151 -13.37 33.93 8.87
C ILE A 151 -13.77 33.75 7.41
N HIS A 152 -13.36 34.68 6.53
CA HIS A 152 -13.71 34.68 5.11
C HIS A 152 -12.46 34.60 4.19
N GLY A 153 -12.69 34.34 2.90
CA GLY A 153 -11.66 34.42 1.86
C GLY A 153 -10.51 33.39 1.96
N VAL A 154 -9.29 33.87 1.75
CA VAL A 154 -8.07 33.04 1.71
C VAL A 154 -7.74 32.45 3.08
N ARG A 155 -7.92 33.23 4.16
CA ARG A 155 -7.68 32.78 5.54
C ARG A 155 -8.52 31.55 5.89
N LEU A 156 -9.80 31.54 5.52
CA LEU A 156 -10.68 30.37 5.66
C LEU A 156 -10.18 29.15 4.85
N SER A 157 -9.64 29.37 3.66
CA SER A 157 -9.09 28.30 2.82
C SER A 157 -7.83 27.69 3.43
N PHE A 158 -6.97 28.51 4.05
CA PHE A 158 -5.80 28.05 4.78
C PHE A 158 -6.17 27.30 6.06
N THR A 159 -7.11 27.82 6.88
CA THR A 159 -7.62 27.12 8.07
C THR A 159 -8.20 25.74 7.72
N ARG A 160 -8.90 25.61 6.59
CA ARG A 160 -9.41 24.33 6.07
C ARG A 160 -8.28 23.38 5.64
N LEU A 161 -7.27 23.88 4.95
CA LEU A 161 -6.10 23.08 4.56
C LEU A 161 -5.34 22.57 5.79
N TRP A 162 -5.12 23.44 6.78
CA TRP A 162 -4.49 23.06 8.05
C TRP A 162 -5.32 22.02 8.82
N ALA A 163 -6.64 22.20 8.91
CA ALA A 163 -7.52 21.23 9.56
C ALA A 163 -7.47 19.84 8.88
N LEU A 164 -7.31 19.77 7.56
CA LEU A 164 -7.13 18.52 6.82
C LEU A 164 -5.76 17.88 7.06
N LEU A 165 -4.69 18.68 7.17
CA LEU A 165 -3.35 18.21 7.56
C LEU A 165 -3.34 17.66 8.99
N VAL A 166 -3.96 18.36 9.95
CA VAL A 166 -4.14 17.89 11.33
C VAL A 166 -4.97 16.59 11.37
N LYS A 167 -6.06 16.52 10.60
CA LYS A 167 -6.85 15.29 10.45
C LYS A 167 -6.03 14.14 9.87
N ARG A 168 -5.24 14.37 8.82
CA ARG A 168 -4.29 13.41 8.25
C ARG A 168 -3.32 12.91 9.30
N TRP A 169 -2.66 13.82 10.02
CA TRP A 169 -1.75 13.50 11.12
C TRP A 169 -2.41 12.61 12.19
N HIS A 170 -3.63 12.90 12.62
CA HIS A 170 -4.34 12.04 13.59
C HIS A 170 -4.70 10.67 13.03
N VAL A 171 -5.10 10.55 11.76
CA VAL A 171 -5.36 9.25 11.11
C VAL A 171 -4.06 8.43 11.00
N THR A 172 -2.97 9.05 10.56
CA THR A 172 -1.63 8.48 10.48
C THR A 172 -1.14 8.03 11.86
N ARG A 173 -1.23 8.89 12.88
CA ARG A 173 -0.85 8.58 14.28
C ARG A 173 -1.66 7.42 14.87
N ARG A 174 -2.96 7.33 14.59
CA ARG A 174 -3.80 6.20 15.03
C ARG A 174 -3.41 4.86 14.37
N ARG A 175 -2.79 4.90 13.20
CA ARG A 175 -2.26 3.73 12.48
C ARG A 175 -0.73 3.62 12.58
N ILE A 176 -0.09 4.27 13.56
CA ILE A 176 1.38 4.37 13.62
C ILE A 176 2.07 3.01 13.74
N SER A 177 1.52 2.04 14.48
CA SER A 177 2.10 0.68 14.57
C SER A 177 2.18 0.00 13.19
N PHE A 178 1.10 0.08 12.40
CA PHE A 178 1.07 -0.43 11.03
C PHE A 178 2.05 0.31 10.12
N LEU A 179 2.09 1.65 10.21
CA LEU A 179 2.99 2.45 9.39
C LEU A 179 4.46 2.22 9.73
N LEU A 180 4.79 2.11 11.02
CA LEU A 180 6.17 1.98 11.50
C LEU A 180 6.77 0.63 11.07
N GLY A 181 5.99 -0.46 11.07
CA GLY A 181 6.42 -1.74 10.48
C GLY A 181 6.74 -1.63 8.98
N PHE A 182 5.85 -1.02 8.20
CA PHE A 182 6.05 -0.83 6.75
C PHE A 182 7.06 0.28 6.39
N PHE A 183 7.48 1.13 7.34
CA PHE A 183 8.51 2.15 7.14
C PHE A 183 9.90 1.64 7.55
N LEU A 184 9.98 0.84 8.63
CA LEU A 184 11.21 0.13 8.99
C LEU A 184 11.59 -0.93 7.95
N LEU A 185 10.61 -1.63 7.37
CA LEU A 185 10.88 -2.74 6.45
C LEU A 185 11.72 -2.34 5.21
N PRO A 186 11.43 -1.24 4.47
CA PRO A 186 12.31 -0.71 3.43
C PRO A 186 13.74 -0.42 3.91
N ILE A 187 13.89 0.18 5.10
CA ILE A 187 15.19 0.52 5.70
C ILE A 187 15.96 -0.75 6.09
N ILE A 188 15.30 -1.75 6.67
CA ILE A 188 15.89 -3.04 7.00
C ILE A 188 16.34 -3.77 5.73
N PHE A 189 15.52 -3.77 4.67
CA PHE A 189 15.92 -4.34 3.38
C PHE A 189 17.13 -3.62 2.78
N GLU A 190 17.23 -2.31 2.91
CA GLU A 190 18.40 -1.54 2.46
C GLU A 190 19.65 -1.84 3.30
N ILE A 191 19.55 -1.92 4.64
CA ILE A 191 20.65 -2.32 5.52
C ILE A 191 21.13 -3.73 5.16
N ILE A 192 20.21 -4.68 4.95
CA ILE A 192 20.54 -6.04 4.50
C ILE A 192 21.23 -6.00 3.12
N LEU A 193 20.71 -5.23 2.16
CA LEU A 193 21.27 -5.10 0.82
C LEU A 193 22.73 -4.58 0.87
N VAL A 194 22.98 -3.59 1.72
CA VAL A 194 24.30 -2.97 1.93
C VAL A 194 25.26 -3.84 2.77
N SER A 195 24.73 -4.80 3.56
CA SER A 195 25.54 -5.70 4.40
C SER A 195 25.83 -7.05 3.74
N VAL A 196 24.94 -7.53 2.87
CA VAL A 196 25.00 -8.89 2.29
C VAL A 196 25.73 -8.92 0.94
N LEU A 197 25.76 -7.80 0.20
CA LEU A 197 26.40 -7.79 -1.12
C LEU A 197 27.92 -7.63 -0.99
N PRO A 198 28.71 -8.68 -1.31
CA PRO A 198 30.16 -8.59 -1.27
C PRO A 198 30.65 -7.58 -2.30
N THR A 199 31.71 -6.85 -1.96
CA THR A 199 32.20 -5.77 -2.80
C THR A 199 32.85 -6.31 -4.08
N PRO A 200 32.95 -5.54 -5.18
CA PRO A 200 33.72 -5.92 -6.36
C PRO A 200 35.13 -6.33 -6.02
N GLU A 201 35.79 -5.65 -5.08
CA GLU A 201 37.14 -5.98 -4.62
C GLU A 201 37.18 -7.29 -3.86
N GLU A 202 36.13 -7.64 -3.10
CA GLU A 202 35.99 -8.89 -2.35
C GLU A 202 35.60 -10.08 -3.24
N ILE A 203 34.75 -9.86 -4.25
CA ILE A 203 34.47 -10.87 -5.27
C ILE A 203 35.68 -11.00 -6.21
N GLN A 204 36.37 -9.91 -6.54
CA GLN A 204 37.56 -9.92 -7.38
C GLN A 204 38.77 -10.49 -6.63
N SER A 205 38.89 -10.32 -5.31
CA SER A 205 39.92 -10.98 -4.52
C SER A 205 39.59 -12.47 -4.31
N THR A 206 38.33 -12.86 -4.15
CA THR A 206 37.96 -14.30 -4.10
C THR A 206 37.97 -14.99 -5.47
N LEU A 207 37.78 -14.29 -6.59
CA LEU A 207 37.82 -14.87 -7.94
C LEU A 207 39.18 -14.74 -8.65
N LEU A 208 39.89 -13.62 -8.48
CA LEU A 208 41.24 -13.44 -9.03
C LEU A 208 42.36 -13.81 -8.05
N GLN A 209 42.04 -14.00 -6.77
CA GLN A 209 42.90 -14.54 -5.71
C GLN A 209 44.39 -14.17 -5.84
N ASN A 210 44.73 -12.97 -5.37
CA ASN A 210 46.12 -12.74 -4.92
C ASN A 210 46.49 -13.72 -3.80
N ASP A 211 45.52 -14.22 -3.03
CA ASP A 211 45.75 -15.32 -2.08
C ASP A 211 46.11 -16.63 -2.78
N ARG A 212 45.72 -16.88 -4.05
CA ARG A 212 46.25 -18.02 -4.84
C ARG A 212 47.72 -17.85 -5.20
N ILE A 213 48.25 -16.62 -5.23
CA ILE A 213 49.69 -16.40 -5.41
C ILE A 213 50.42 -16.86 -4.15
N ILE A 214 49.82 -16.66 -2.96
CA ILE A 214 50.33 -17.12 -1.66
C ILE A 214 50.12 -18.64 -1.49
N ASP A 215 48.92 -19.16 -1.76
CA ASP A 215 48.59 -20.59 -1.69
C ASP A 215 49.32 -21.42 -2.76
N ALA A 216 49.72 -20.83 -3.89
CA ALA A 216 50.57 -21.47 -4.88
C ALA A 216 52.07 -21.22 -4.62
N GLN A 217 52.45 -20.30 -3.71
CA GLN A 217 53.82 -20.14 -3.25
C GLN A 217 54.16 -21.22 -2.22
N VAL A 218 54.35 -22.44 -2.70
CA VAL A 218 54.53 -23.63 -1.87
C VAL A 218 55.82 -24.36 -2.21
N THR A 219 56.58 -24.70 -1.17
CA THR A 219 57.77 -25.54 -1.24
C THR A 219 57.35 -27.01 -1.34
N LEU A 220 57.57 -27.61 -2.50
CA LEU A 220 57.07 -28.92 -2.93
C LEU A 220 57.74 -30.07 -2.19
N LEU A 221 57.18 -30.40 -1.02
CA LEU A 221 57.63 -31.47 -0.13
C LEU A 221 56.54 -32.58 -0.06
N PRO A 222 56.91 -33.84 0.22
CA PRO A 222 55.94 -34.92 0.42
C PRO A 222 54.89 -34.58 1.49
N SER A 223 55.30 -33.84 2.52
CA SER A 223 54.49 -33.45 3.67
C SER A 223 53.28 -32.56 3.34
N ILE A 224 53.24 -31.89 2.18
CA ILE A 224 52.05 -31.12 1.74
C ILE A 224 50.79 -31.99 1.70
N TYR A 225 50.97 -33.28 1.41
CA TYR A 225 49.90 -34.22 1.17
C TYR A 225 49.79 -35.31 2.24
N ASN A 226 50.51 -35.21 3.36
CA ASN A 226 50.45 -36.21 4.44
C ASN A 226 49.30 -35.96 5.43
N PRO A 227 48.78 -37.00 6.13
CA PRO A 227 49.16 -38.42 6.05
C PRO A 227 48.36 -39.15 4.95
N GLN A 228 49.03 -39.61 3.89
CA GLN A 228 48.37 -40.27 2.76
C GLN A 228 49.20 -41.45 2.22
N THR A 229 48.53 -42.29 1.44
CA THR A 229 49.06 -43.57 0.97
C THR A 229 49.72 -43.41 -0.39
N ILE A 230 51.03 -43.61 -0.43
CA ILE A 230 51.85 -43.60 -1.64
C ILE A 230 52.13 -45.04 -2.03
N VAL A 231 51.79 -45.42 -3.26
CA VAL A 231 52.03 -46.78 -3.77
C VAL A 231 53.44 -46.88 -4.36
N THR A 232 54.23 -47.87 -3.94
CA THR A 232 55.60 -48.08 -4.44
C THR A 232 55.81 -49.50 -4.96
N TYR A 233 56.37 -49.63 -6.16
CA TYR A 233 56.79 -50.90 -6.76
C TYR A 233 58.30 -50.93 -7.02
N SER A 234 58.95 -52.09 -6.82
CA SER A 234 60.25 -52.35 -7.42
C SER A 234 60.48 -53.82 -7.79
N ASN A 235 61.21 -54.02 -8.90
CA ASN A 235 61.66 -55.34 -9.37
C ASN A 235 63.13 -55.63 -8.99
N ASN A 236 63.76 -54.83 -8.11
CA ASN A 236 65.16 -55.03 -7.77
C ASN A 236 65.46 -54.72 -6.31
N ASN A 237 65.21 -55.71 -5.45
CA ASN A 237 65.36 -55.62 -3.99
C ASN A 237 66.82 -55.45 -3.53
N GLU A 238 67.79 -55.74 -4.40
CA GLU A 238 69.23 -55.51 -4.15
C GLU A 238 69.67 -54.07 -4.49
N SER A 239 68.81 -53.27 -5.13
CA SER A 239 69.10 -51.86 -5.42
C SER A 239 68.95 -50.99 -4.16
N TYR A 240 69.89 -50.08 -3.94
CA TYR A 240 69.76 -49.07 -2.88
C TYR A 240 68.70 -48.00 -3.18
N VAL A 241 68.16 -47.92 -4.41
CA VAL A 241 67.20 -46.88 -4.82
C VAL A 241 65.82 -47.03 -4.14
N PRO A 242 65.13 -48.20 -4.20
CA PRO A 242 63.83 -48.37 -3.57
C PRO A 242 63.90 -48.24 -2.04
N GLN A 243 64.95 -48.81 -1.43
CA GLN A 243 65.17 -48.70 0.02
C GLN A 243 65.39 -47.24 0.46
N ARG A 244 66.12 -46.43 -0.31
CA ARG A 244 66.27 -44.99 -0.06
C ARG A 244 64.96 -44.23 -0.26
N LEU A 245 64.11 -44.64 -1.21
CA LEU A 245 62.79 -44.03 -1.43
C LEU A 245 61.87 -44.28 -0.24
N LEU A 246 61.77 -45.53 0.20
CA LEU A 246 60.96 -45.95 1.34
C LEU A 246 61.38 -45.17 2.61
N ASN A 247 62.68 -45.12 2.90
CA ASN A 247 63.21 -44.35 4.03
C ASN A 247 62.91 -42.84 3.92
N TYR A 248 63.02 -42.24 2.73
CA TYR A 248 62.70 -40.82 2.51
C TYR A 248 61.21 -40.52 2.71
N LEU A 249 60.32 -41.38 2.21
CA LEU A 249 58.87 -41.22 2.35
C LEU A 249 58.38 -41.42 3.80
N ILE A 250 58.89 -42.45 4.50
CA ILE A 250 58.58 -42.70 5.91
C ILE A 250 59.08 -41.54 6.78
N ASN A 251 60.30 -41.05 6.58
CA ASN A 251 60.84 -39.90 7.32
C ASN A 251 60.06 -38.60 7.06
N ALA A 252 59.40 -38.46 5.92
CA ALA A 252 58.52 -37.34 5.62
C ALA A 252 57.10 -37.49 6.23
N GLY A 253 56.78 -38.64 6.82
CA GLY A 253 55.48 -38.95 7.43
C GLY A 253 54.41 -39.48 6.47
N ALA A 254 54.81 -40.06 5.33
CA ALA A 254 53.89 -40.70 4.39
C ALA A 254 53.58 -42.15 4.79
N ILE A 255 52.38 -42.62 4.46
CA ILE A 255 52.01 -44.04 4.52
C ILE A 255 52.41 -44.65 3.17
N VAL A 256 53.02 -45.83 3.16
CA VAL A 256 53.53 -46.45 1.92
C VAL A 256 52.92 -47.84 1.73
N ASP A 257 52.21 -48.02 0.60
CA ASP A 257 51.73 -49.32 0.12
C ASP A 257 52.81 -49.90 -0.82
N GLU A 258 53.65 -50.80 -0.32
CA GLU A 258 54.61 -51.53 -1.15
C GLU A 258 53.90 -52.68 -1.88
N ILE A 259 54.00 -52.72 -3.22
CA ILE A 259 53.36 -53.72 -4.06
C ILE A 259 54.39 -54.59 -4.79
N SER A 260 54.09 -55.89 -4.89
CA SER A 260 54.93 -56.89 -5.57
C SER A 260 54.68 -56.99 -7.08
N ASN A 261 53.57 -56.43 -7.58
CA ASN A 261 53.15 -56.59 -8.97
C ASN A 261 53.49 -55.34 -9.80
N ASP A 262 53.93 -55.57 -11.03
CA ASP A 262 54.62 -54.61 -11.91
C ASP A 262 53.87 -53.31 -12.28
N ASN A 263 52.60 -53.16 -11.89
CA ASN A 263 51.75 -52.08 -12.36
C ASN A 263 50.98 -51.36 -11.25
N VAL A 264 51.49 -50.19 -10.85
CA VAL A 264 50.86 -49.28 -9.88
C VAL A 264 49.42 -48.91 -10.28
N LEU A 265 49.14 -48.80 -11.58
CA LEU A 265 47.78 -48.48 -12.06
C LEU A 265 46.78 -49.61 -11.82
N GLU A 266 47.21 -50.87 -11.98
CA GLU A 266 46.36 -52.05 -11.79
C GLU A 266 45.99 -52.26 -10.32
N TYR A 267 46.90 -51.93 -9.39
CA TYR A 267 46.61 -51.90 -7.95
C TYR A 267 45.61 -50.81 -7.56
N ILE A 268 45.65 -49.66 -8.25
CA ILE A 268 44.84 -48.48 -7.96
C ILE A 268 43.42 -48.58 -8.55
N LEU A 269 43.27 -49.12 -9.76
CA LEU A 269 41.99 -49.18 -10.48
C LEU A 269 40.83 -49.79 -9.66
N PRO A 270 40.98 -50.94 -8.96
CA PRO A 270 39.93 -51.48 -8.10
C PRO A 270 39.55 -50.55 -6.94
N LYS A 271 40.53 -49.83 -6.36
CA LYS A 271 40.29 -48.89 -5.25
C LYS A 271 39.46 -47.68 -5.72
N TYR A 272 39.72 -47.19 -6.95
CA TYR A 272 38.89 -46.16 -7.59
C TYR A 272 37.44 -46.62 -7.78
N TYR A 273 37.22 -47.84 -8.31
CA TYR A 273 35.86 -48.38 -8.49
C TYR A 273 35.12 -48.69 -7.18
N GLN A 274 35.83 -48.88 -6.06
CA GLN A 274 35.22 -49.05 -4.74
C GLN A 274 34.75 -47.72 -4.12
N SER A 275 35.52 -46.65 -4.26
CA SER A 275 35.12 -45.30 -3.82
C SER A 275 35.99 -44.21 -4.45
N GLU A 276 35.39 -43.38 -5.30
CA GLU A 276 36.03 -42.23 -5.93
C GLU A 276 36.52 -41.20 -4.90
N ASP A 277 35.67 -40.84 -3.92
CA ASP A 277 36.01 -39.89 -2.86
C ASP A 277 37.16 -40.39 -1.97
N ALA A 278 37.15 -41.67 -1.58
CA ALA A 278 38.25 -42.24 -0.80
C ALA A 278 39.54 -42.30 -1.63
N PHE A 279 39.45 -42.65 -2.91
CA PHE A 279 40.59 -42.69 -3.81
C PHE A 279 41.26 -41.31 -3.96
N VAL A 280 40.49 -40.28 -4.31
CA VAL A 280 40.98 -38.90 -4.51
C VAL A 280 41.63 -38.34 -3.23
N ASN A 281 41.10 -38.71 -2.07
CA ASN A 281 41.62 -38.26 -0.78
C ASN A 281 42.83 -39.06 -0.27
N GLN A 282 42.99 -40.34 -0.62
CA GLN A 282 44.05 -41.21 -0.07
C GLN A 282 45.24 -41.45 -1.01
N TYR A 283 45.03 -41.54 -2.33
CA TYR A 283 46.06 -41.99 -3.30
C TYR A 283 46.42 -40.87 -4.29
N LYS A 284 47.35 -39.99 -3.91
CA LYS A 284 47.73 -38.82 -4.72
C LYS A 284 48.97 -39.01 -5.59
N MET A 285 49.85 -39.94 -5.25
CA MET A 285 51.11 -40.22 -5.95
C MET A 285 51.48 -41.69 -5.86
N GLY A 286 52.32 -42.15 -6.79
CA GLY A 286 52.93 -43.48 -6.75
C GLY A 286 54.25 -43.54 -7.52
N PHE A 287 55.05 -44.56 -7.27
CA PHE A 287 56.40 -44.71 -7.82
C PHE A 287 56.66 -46.16 -8.25
N ALA A 288 57.31 -46.36 -9.39
CA ALA A 288 57.73 -47.68 -9.86
C ALA A 288 59.19 -47.64 -10.33
N SER A 289 60.05 -48.48 -9.75
CA SER A 289 61.50 -48.51 -10.00
C SER A 289 61.94 -49.90 -10.47
N TYR A 290 62.28 -50.05 -11.74
CA TYR A 290 62.67 -51.34 -12.32
C TYR A 290 63.87 -51.21 -13.25
N ASN A 291 64.71 -52.23 -13.29
CA ASN A 291 65.75 -52.33 -14.31
C ASN A 291 65.13 -52.86 -15.60
N ASP A 292 65.50 -52.32 -16.75
CA ASP A 292 65.09 -52.88 -18.03
C ASP A 292 65.93 -54.13 -18.36
N PRO A 293 65.35 -55.35 -18.39
CA PRO A 293 66.10 -56.57 -18.69
C PRO A 293 66.48 -56.69 -20.18
N THR A 294 65.94 -55.83 -21.05
CA THR A 294 66.19 -55.87 -22.51
C THR A 294 67.31 -54.93 -22.98
N ALA A 295 67.81 -54.07 -22.08
CA ALA A 295 68.87 -53.11 -22.41
C ALA A 295 70.27 -53.73 -22.27
N GLN A 296 71.17 -53.46 -23.22
CA GLN A 296 72.58 -53.90 -23.19
C GLN A 296 73.41 -53.28 -22.05
N SER A 297 72.84 -52.34 -21.32
CA SER A 297 73.36 -51.78 -20.07
C SER A 297 72.19 -51.70 -19.09
N PRO A 298 72.39 -51.95 -17.78
CA PRO A 298 71.31 -51.93 -16.81
C PRO A 298 70.79 -50.49 -16.59
N ILE A 299 69.83 -50.09 -17.42
CA ILE A 299 69.15 -48.80 -17.31
C ILE A 299 68.06 -48.96 -16.25
N LEU A 300 68.22 -48.21 -15.15
CA LEU A 300 67.18 -48.04 -14.14
C LEU A 300 66.08 -47.13 -14.69
N LYS A 301 64.86 -47.67 -14.82
CA LYS A 301 63.66 -46.91 -15.16
C LYS A 301 62.91 -46.57 -13.86
N PHE A 302 62.60 -45.28 -13.69
CA PHE A 302 61.90 -44.76 -12.52
C PHE A 302 60.68 -43.96 -12.98
N ASN A 303 59.49 -44.55 -12.86
CA ASN A 303 58.22 -43.96 -13.27
C ASN A 303 57.52 -43.30 -12.07
N THR A 304 56.98 -42.10 -12.29
CA THR A 304 56.18 -41.35 -11.30
C THR A 304 54.73 -41.25 -11.74
N TYR A 305 53.81 -41.65 -10.85
CA TYR A 305 52.37 -41.51 -11.03
C TYR A 305 51.85 -40.38 -10.13
N PHE A 306 50.85 -39.64 -10.60
CA PHE A 306 50.26 -38.51 -9.88
C PHE A 306 48.76 -38.37 -10.18
N SER A 307 47.99 -37.90 -9.20
CA SER A 307 46.57 -37.54 -9.36
C SER A 307 46.43 -36.19 -10.04
N THR A 308 45.62 -36.10 -11.11
CA THR A 308 45.31 -34.85 -11.84
C THR A 308 44.37 -33.91 -11.09
N VAL A 309 43.71 -34.38 -10.02
CA VAL A 309 42.75 -33.59 -9.22
C VAL A 309 43.46 -32.57 -8.32
N ASN A 310 44.71 -32.83 -7.95
CA ASN A 310 45.46 -32.04 -6.97
C ASN A 310 46.53 -31.19 -7.67
N TYR A 311 46.52 -29.87 -7.47
CA TYR A 311 47.31 -28.93 -8.29
C TYR A 311 48.84 -29.11 -8.25
N HIS A 312 49.42 -29.62 -7.15
CA HIS A 312 50.87 -29.70 -6.98
C HIS A 312 51.42 -31.14 -6.94
N THR A 313 50.60 -32.18 -7.16
CA THR A 313 51.07 -33.58 -7.12
C THR A 313 52.10 -33.91 -8.19
N MET A 314 51.88 -33.48 -9.44
CA MET A 314 52.79 -33.73 -10.56
C MET A 314 54.22 -33.17 -10.31
N PRO A 315 54.42 -31.88 -9.97
CA PRO A 315 55.77 -31.39 -9.71
C PRO A 315 56.34 -31.89 -8.37
N THR A 316 55.50 -32.25 -7.39
CA THR A 316 55.97 -32.85 -6.13
C THR A 316 56.47 -34.28 -6.34
N SER A 317 55.75 -35.14 -7.06
CA SER A 317 56.20 -36.52 -7.34
C SER A 317 57.49 -36.53 -8.17
N LEU A 318 57.62 -35.63 -9.14
CA LEU A 318 58.85 -35.44 -9.90
C LEU A 318 60.01 -34.94 -8.99
N GLY A 319 59.77 -33.99 -8.09
CA GLY A 319 60.77 -33.50 -7.14
C GLY A 319 61.27 -34.58 -6.18
N ILE A 320 60.37 -35.48 -5.73
CA ILE A 320 60.71 -36.66 -4.92
C ILE A 320 61.59 -37.63 -5.72
N ALA A 321 61.22 -37.95 -6.95
CA ALA A 321 61.99 -38.83 -7.83
C ALA A 321 63.41 -38.31 -8.10
N VAL A 322 63.52 -37.03 -8.45
CA VAL A 322 64.81 -36.38 -8.73
C VAL A 322 65.67 -36.31 -7.47
N THR A 323 65.10 -35.97 -6.32
CA THR A 323 65.81 -35.99 -5.02
C THR A 323 66.31 -37.39 -4.68
N ASN A 324 65.49 -38.43 -4.88
CA ASN A 324 65.88 -39.80 -4.61
C ASN A 324 67.06 -40.27 -5.49
N LEU A 325 66.97 -40.05 -6.80
CA LEU A 325 68.05 -40.37 -7.74
C LEU A 325 69.32 -39.58 -7.44
N PHE A 326 69.19 -38.29 -7.06
CA PHE A 326 70.33 -37.49 -6.63
C PHE A 326 70.99 -38.02 -5.36
N GLN A 327 70.20 -38.41 -4.34
CA GLN A 327 70.71 -39.05 -3.12
C GLN A 327 71.38 -40.39 -3.39
N PHE A 328 70.89 -41.15 -4.38
CA PHE A 328 71.52 -42.38 -4.85
C PHE A 328 72.92 -42.09 -5.42
N TYR A 329 73.03 -41.29 -6.49
CA TYR A 329 74.30 -41.00 -7.16
C TYR A 329 75.29 -40.21 -6.29
N ALA A 330 74.82 -39.28 -5.45
CA ALA A 330 75.67 -38.50 -4.54
C ALA A 330 76.05 -39.24 -3.25
N ASN A 331 75.61 -40.51 -3.11
CA ASN A 331 75.78 -41.40 -1.98
C ASN A 331 75.59 -40.75 -0.60
N SER A 332 74.55 -39.92 -0.45
CA SER A 332 74.32 -39.12 0.75
C SER A 332 72.85 -38.76 0.90
N SER A 333 72.22 -39.20 2.00
CA SER A 333 70.84 -38.86 2.37
C SER A 333 70.67 -37.42 2.84
N ALA A 334 71.76 -36.74 3.24
CA ALA A 334 71.74 -35.35 3.70
C ALA A 334 71.63 -34.31 2.56
N LYS A 335 71.70 -34.75 1.30
CA LYS A 335 71.55 -33.88 0.11
C LYS A 335 70.13 -34.02 -0.44
N SER A 336 69.45 -32.93 -0.76
CA SER A 336 68.12 -32.94 -1.36
C SER A 336 67.94 -31.78 -2.33
N ILE A 337 67.03 -31.93 -3.30
CA ILE A 337 66.67 -30.87 -4.24
C ILE A 337 65.26 -30.41 -3.86
N VAL A 338 65.18 -29.18 -3.34
CA VAL A 338 63.92 -28.60 -2.87
C VAL A 338 63.42 -27.64 -3.94
N THR A 339 62.25 -27.94 -4.50
CA THR A 339 61.58 -27.11 -5.51
C THR A 339 60.50 -26.26 -4.84
N THR A 340 60.51 -24.94 -5.03
CA THR A 340 59.42 -24.06 -4.60
C THR A 340 58.73 -23.50 -5.84
N ASN A 341 57.41 -23.64 -5.90
CA ASN A 341 56.63 -22.94 -6.91
C ASN A 341 56.56 -21.47 -6.53
N GLN A 342 57.00 -20.56 -7.41
CA GLN A 342 56.97 -19.13 -7.17
C GLN A 342 56.27 -18.44 -8.36
N PRO A 343 54.93 -18.29 -8.32
CA PRO A 343 54.20 -17.59 -9.37
C PRO A 343 54.67 -16.13 -9.50
N ILE A 344 54.85 -15.67 -10.74
CA ILE A 344 55.21 -14.28 -11.02
C ILE A 344 54.00 -13.40 -10.69
N ALA A 345 54.15 -12.51 -9.71
CA ALA A 345 53.14 -11.51 -9.38
C ALA A 345 52.92 -10.57 -10.58
N LYS A 346 51.80 -10.73 -11.28
CA LYS A 346 51.43 -9.84 -12.38
C LYS A 346 50.93 -8.51 -11.80
N THR A 347 51.59 -7.42 -12.17
CA THR A 347 51.04 -6.09 -11.98
C THR A 347 49.68 -5.99 -12.69
N VAL A 348 48.74 -5.28 -12.04
CA VAL A 348 47.29 -5.25 -12.36
C VAL A 348 46.96 -4.74 -13.79
N THR A 349 47.94 -4.23 -14.52
CA THR A 349 47.79 -3.66 -15.88
C THR A 349 47.34 -4.68 -16.93
N VAL A 350 47.52 -5.98 -16.72
CA VAL A 350 47.04 -7.04 -17.64
C VAL A 350 45.95 -7.89 -16.96
N LEU A 351 44.77 -7.27 -16.77
CA LEU A 351 43.53 -7.99 -16.50
C LEU A 351 43.36 -9.13 -17.50
N THR A 352 43.31 -10.37 -17.00
CA THR A 352 43.07 -11.59 -17.79
C THR A 352 41.71 -11.53 -18.49
N ALA A 353 41.49 -12.37 -19.50
CA ALA A 353 40.19 -12.43 -20.18
C ALA A 353 39.03 -12.68 -19.20
N GLN A 354 39.24 -13.50 -18.16
CA GLN A 354 38.29 -13.70 -17.06
C GLN A 354 38.10 -12.45 -16.20
N ALA A 355 39.18 -11.74 -15.82
CA ALA A 355 39.07 -10.51 -15.05
C ALA A 355 38.30 -9.42 -15.81
N ARG A 356 38.56 -9.28 -17.13
CA ARG A 356 37.78 -8.39 -18.01
C ARG A 356 36.33 -8.84 -18.13
N ALA A 357 36.06 -10.14 -18.34
CA ALA A 357 34.70 -10.66 -18.39
C ALA A 357 33.92 -10.44 -17.08
N PHE A 358 34.59 -10.52 -15.94
CA PHE A 358 33.99 -10.25 -14.64
C PHE A 358 33.76 -8.76 -14.38
N GLN A 359 34.73 -7.90 -14.71
CA GLN A 359 34.56 -6.45 -14.69
C GLN A 359 33.40 -6.02 -15.61
N ASN A 360 33.33 -6.59 -16.82
CA ASN A 360 32.22 -6.39 -17.74
C ASN A 360 30.88 -6.78 -17.08
N LEU A 361 30.75 -7.96 -16.50
CA LEU A 361 29.54 -8.41 -15.79
C LEU A 361 29.06 -7.42 -14.72
N LEU A 362 29.97 -6.80 -13.97
CA LEU A 362 29.67 -5.79 -12.95
C LEU A 362 29.25 -4.41 -13.52
N CYS A 363 29.51 -4.16 -14.80
CA CYS A 363 29.33 -2.88 -15.47
C CYS A 363 28.05 -2.78 -16.33
N PHE A 364 27.54 -3.89 -16.85
CA PHE A 364 26.25 -3.92 -17.54
C PHE A 364 25.07 -4.02 -16.56
N ASP A 365 23.86 -3.71 -17.03
CA ASP A 365 22.58 -4.12 -16.41
C ASP A 365 22.34 -5.64 -16.61
N SER A 366 23.39 -6.44 -16.36
CA SER A 366 23.42 -7.90 -16.43
C SER A 366 22.77 -8.51 -15.20
N LEU A 367 22.53 -9.82 -15.21
CA LEU A 367 21.67 -10.49 -14.21
C LEU A 367 21.99 -10.12 -12.73
N PRO A 368 23.24 -10.12 -12.24
CA PRO A 368 23.56 -9.70 -10.86
C PRO A 368 23.30 -8.21 -10.58
N VAL A 369 23.60 -7.34 -11.55
CA VAL A 369 23.49 -5.87 -11.42
C VAL A 369 22.03 -5.41 -11.55
N SER A 370 21.29 -6.03 -12.47
CA SER A 370 19.88 -5.75 -12.68
C SER A 370 19.03 -6.23 -11.49
N VAL A 371 19.45 -7.30 -10.81
CA VAL A 371 18.88 -7.72 -9.51
C VAL A 371 19.09 -6.64 -8.44
N PHE A 372 20.24 -5.97 -8.37
CA PHE A 372 20.47 -4.87 -7.42
C PHE A 372 19.54 -3.68 -7.68
N ASN A 373 19.47 -3.21 -8.92
CA ASN A 373 18.57 -2.12 -9.31
C ASN A 373 17.09 -2.50 -9.07
N PHE A 374 16.73 -3.77 -9.32
CA PHE A 374 15.41 -4.34 -9.03
C PHE A 374 15.08 -4.37 -7.53
N LEU A 375 16.05 -4.68 -6.65
CA LEU A 375 15.87 -4.65 -5.19
C LEU A 375 15.62 -3.23 -4.68
N PHE A 376 16.29 -2.22 -5.23
CA PHE A 376 15.94 -0.81 -4.94
C PHE A 376 14.53 -0.45 -5.42
N CYS A 377 14.09 -0.94 -6.58
CA CYS A 377 12.71 -0.76 -7.03
C CYS A 377 11.69 -1.47 -6.12
N ILE A 378 12.02 -2.61 -5.51
CA ILE A 378 11.19 -3.25 -4.48
C ILE A 378 11.07 -2.34 -3.24
N ILE A 379 12.19 -1.85 -2.70
CA ILE A 379 12.22 -0.92 -1.56
C ILE A 379 11.36 0.33 -1.84
N ALA A 380 11.55 0.94 -3.01
CA ALA A 380 10.79 2.11 -3.46
C ALA A 380 9.28 1.82 -3.61
N THR A 381 8.92 0.66 -4.16
CA THR A 381 7.52 0.23 -4.33
C THR A 381 6.84 -0.07 -2.99
N LEU A 382 7.53 -0.73 -2.06
CA LEU A 382 7.02 -1.06 -0.72
C LEU A 382 6.62 0.21 0.03
N PHE A 383 7.48 1.22 0.01
CA PHE A 383 7.17 2.51 0.61
C PHE A 383 5.95 3.17 -0.03
N ILE A 384 5.93 3.34 -1.36
CA ILE A 384 4.82 3.98 -2.07
C ILE A 384 3.49 3.24 -1.83
N SER A 385 3.54 1.91 -1.68
CA SER A 385 2.36 1.09 -1.36
C SER A 385 1.75 1.41 0.02
N ILE A 386 2.51 1.96 0.97
CA ILE A 386 2.06 2.28 2.34
C ILE A 386 0.97 3.36 2.39
N LEU A 387 0.94 4.24 1.39
CA LEU A 387 0.05 5.41 1.37
C LEU A 387 -1.39 5.02 0.95
N ILE A 388 -1.50 3.97 0.13
CA ILE A 388 -2.74 3.48 -0.52
C ILE A 388 -3.91 3.25 0.45
N PRO A 389 -3.75 2.56 1.61
CA PRO A 389 -4.88 2.21 2.49
C PRO A 389 -5.70 3.42 2.93
N THR A 390 -5.05 4.57 3.15
CA THR A 390 -5.72 5.76 3.68
C THR A 390 -6.77 6.30 2.70
N PHE A 391 -6.47 6.29 1.40
CA PHE A 391 -7.38 6.73 0.34
C PHE A 391 -8.53 5.74 0.11
N ILE A 392 -8.23 4.44 0.18
CA ILE A 392 -9.26 3.39 0.09
C ILE A 392 -10.22 3.52 1.28
N ALA A 393 -9.70 3.67 2.51
CA ALA A 393 -10.50 3.85 3.71
C ALA A 393 -11.44 5.07 3.62
N GLU A 394 -10.92 6.24 3.24
CA GLU A 394 -11.70 7.48 3.15
C GLU A 394 -12.79 7.43 2.07
N ARG A 395 -12.56 6.68 0.98
CA ARG A 395 -13.53 6.50 -0.11
C ARG A 395 -14.57 5.42 0.22
N VAL A 396 -14.16 4.30 0.84
CA VAL A 396 -15.07 3.21 1.24
C VAL A 396 -16.01 3.66 2.36
N ASN A 397 -15.49 4.40 3.33
CA ASN A 397 -16.28 4.93 4.45
C ASN A 397 -17.04 6.22 4.10
N HIS A 398 -17.05 6.64 2.82
CA HIS A 398 -17.65 7.90 2.35
C HIS A 398 -17.19 9.18 3.12
N SER A 399 -16.10 9.10 3.87
CA SER A 399 -15.57 10.20 4.68
C SER A 399 -15.18 11.39 3.81
N LYS A 400 -14.67 11.14 2.60
CA LYS A 400 -14.39 12.18 1.60
C LYS A 400 -15.64 12.94 1.18
N ASP A 401 -16.75 12.25 0.97
CA ASP A 401 -18.00 12.87 0.52
C ASP A 401 -18.57 13.76 1.63
N LEU A 402 -18.54 13.28 2.89
CA LEU A 402 -18.88 14.08 4.07
C LEU A 402 -18.02 15.36 4.19
N GLN A 403 -16.72 15.29 3.89
CA GLN A 403 -15.84 16.47 3.88
C GLN A 403 -16.24 17.47 2.77
N LEU A 404 -16.60 16.99 1.58
CA LEU A 404 -17.00 17.86 0.46
C LEU A 404 -18.34 18.59 0.73
N LEU A 405 -19.26 17.99 1.50
CA LEU A 405 -20.49 18.66 1.96
C LEU A 405 -20.19 19.92 2.81
N THR A 406 -19.05 19.99 3.52
CA THR A 406 -18.66 21.15 4.37
C THR A 406 -18.18 22.40 3.60
N ASN A 407 -18.48 22.47 2.29
CA ASN A 407 -18.02 23.54 1.39
C ASN A 407 -16.49 23.58 1.19
N LEU A 408 -15.87 22.40 1.26
CA LEU A 408 -14.48 22.18 0.86
C LEU A 408 -14.37 22.04 -0.66
N LYS A 409 -13.47 22.80 -1.30
CA LYS A 409 -13.16 22.63 -2.72
C LYS A 409 -12.33 21.36 -2.91
N LYS A 410 -12.68 20.50 -3.89
CA LYS A 410 -11.91 19.28 -4.25
C LYS A 410 -10.40 19.52 -4.38
N ARG A 411 -9.99 20.68 -4.92
CA ARG A 411 -8.58 21.09 -5.06
C ARG A 411 -7.86 21.19 -3.71
N ILE A 412 -8.52 21.70 -2.67
CA ILE A 412 -7.93 21.85 -1.32
C ILE A 412 -7.75 20.47 -0.67
N TYR A 413 -8.71 19.56 -0.84
CA TYR A 413 -8.61 18.17 -0.40
C TYR A 413 -7.37 17.47 -1.00
N TRP A 414 -7.22 17.51 -2.33
CA TRP A 414 -6.08 16.87 -2.99
C TRP A 414 -4.75 17.56 -2.66
N LEU A 415 -4.72 18.89 -2.54
CA LEU A 415 -3.53 19.63 -2.10
C LEU A 415 -3.11 19.28 -0.68
N SER A 416 -4.05 19.12 0.27
CA SER A 416 -3.71 18.72 1.64
C SER A 416 -3.14 17.32 1.72
N ASN A 417 -3.62 16.39 0.87
CA ASN A 417 -3.06 15.04 0.79
C ASN A 417 -1.65 15.09 0.17
N LEU A 418 -1.48 15.81 -0.94
CA LEU A 418 -0.19 15.96 -1.62
C LEU A 418 0.89 16.52 -0.68
N ILE A 419 0.60 17.60 0.06
CA ILE A 419 1.57 18.20 1.00
C ILE A 419 1.97 17.20 2.08
N PHE A 420 1.01 16.46 2.64
CA PHE A 420 1.28 15.46 3.68
C PHE A 420 2.13 14.32 3.14
N ASP A 421 1.75 13.74 2.00
CA ASP A 421 2.46 12.60 1.41
C ASP A 421 3.86 12.98 0.92
N VAL A 422 4.03 14.15 0.29
CA VAL A 422 5.36 14.67 -0.10
C VAL A 422 6.26 14.85 1.13
N SER A 423 5.72 15.30 2.26
CA SER A 423 6.53 15.39 3.50
C SER A 423 7.01 14.03 4.01
N LEU A 424 6.19 12.97 3.88
CA LEU A 424 6.60 11.60 4.21
C LEU A 424 7.62 11.04 3.22
N CYS A 425 7.45 11.30 1.92
CA CYS A 425 8.41 10.92 0.89
C CYS A 425 9.78 11.57 1.11
N LEU A 426 9.82 12.86 1.43
CA LEU A 426 11.07 13.57 1.76
C LEU A 426 11.80 12.96 2.95
N ILE A 427 11.06 12.62 4.03
CA ILE A 427 11.64 11.95 5.21
C ILE A 427 12.24 10.60 4.81
N LEU A 428 11.52 9.74 4.09
CA LEU A 428 12.07 8.45 3.67
C LEU A 428 13.26 8.61 2.72
N CYS A 429 13.18 9.42 1.67
CA CYS A 429 14.29 9.62 0.74
C CYS A 429 15.56 10.12 1.45
N SER A 430 15.40 10.97 2.49
CA SER A 430 16.52 11.39 3.34
C SER A 430 17.08 10.25 4.20
N LEU A 431 16.24 9.39 4.76
CA LEU A 431 16.70 8.25 5.55
C LEU A 431 17.40 7.18 4.71
N LEU A 432 16.87 6.84 3.53
CA LEU A 432 17.53 5.88 2.63
C LEU A 432 18.93 6.37 2.22
N THR A 433 19.03 7.65 1.80
CA THR A 433 20.33 8.25 1.45
C THR A 433 21.31 8.35 2.62
N ILE A 434 20.83 8.58 3.84
CA ILE A 434 21.66 8.55 5.05
C ILE A 434 22.16 7.11 5.31
N VAL A 435 21.30 6.10 5.24
CA VAL A 435 21.66 4.68 5.44
C VAL A 435 22.73 4.23 4.45
N LEU A 436 22.54 4.54 3.15
CA LEU A 436 23.52 4.24 2.10
C LEU A 436 24.87 4.93 2.35
N LYS A 437 24.85 6.19 2.79
CA LYS A 437 26.08 6.94 3.07
C LYS A 437 26.80 6.42 4.32
N ILE A 438 26.06 6.03 5.36
CA ILE A 438 26.62 5.39 6.56
C ILE A 438 27.27 4.06 6.18
N GLY A 439 26.58 3.21 5.40
CA GLY A 439 27.13 1.94 4.92
C GLY A 439 28.41 2.11 4.08
N ALA A 440 28.41 3.06 3.15
CA ALA A 440 29.59 3.41 2.36
C ALA A 440 30.78 3.88 3.23
N THR A 441 30.51 4.64 4.30
CA THR A 441 31.57 5.07 5.24
C THR A 441 32.01 4.00 6.23
N ALA A 442 31.13 3.07 6.63
CA ALA A 442 31.49 1.96 7.51
C ALA A 442 32.42 0.96 6.81
N ASN A 443 32.22 0.76 5.50
CA ASN A 443 33.01 -0.15 4.66
C ASN A 443 34.29 0.50 4.09
N SER A 444 34.79 1.60 4.69
CA SER A 444 35.86 2.46 4.15
C SER A 444 37.25 1.82 3.96
N LYS A 445 37.42 0.52 4.22
CA LYS A 445 38.64 -0.23 3.87
C LYS A 445 38.63 -0.78 2.45
N THR A 446 37.49 -0.83 1.79
CA THR A 446 37.33 -1.24 0.38
C THR A 446 36.87 -0.05 -0.46
N GLN A 447 37.56 0.25 -1.57
CA GLN A 447 37.15 1.28 -2.53
C GLN A 447 36.06 0.71 -3.46
N SER A 448 34.96 0.28 -2.86
CA SER A 448 33.98 -0.61 -3.46
C SER A 448 33.10 0.06 -4.52
N GLU A 449 33.43 -0.17 -5.80
CA GLU A 449 32.76 0.38 -6.99
C GLU A 449 31.29 -0.08 -7.20
N VAL A 450 30.73 -0.94 -6.34
CA VAL A 450 29.29 -1.34 -6.38
C VAL A 450 28.38 -0.41 -5.60
N TYR A 451 28.90 0.22 -4.55
CA TYR A 451 28.13 1.23 -3.84
C TYR A 451 28.26 2.53 -4.63
N ILE A 452 27.11 3.01 -5.13
CA ILE A 452 26.96 4.03 -6.19
C ILE A 452 27.51 5.43 -5.79
N TYR A 453 28.18 5.55 -4.64
CA TYR A 453 28.42 6.81 -3.93
C TYR A 453 29.86 6.98 -3.46
N ARG A 454 30.80 7.08 -4.41
CA ARG A 454 32.15 7.57 -4.10
C ARG A 454 32.13 9.10 -3.88
N ASN A 455 31.28 9.80 -4.63
CA ASN A 455 31.19 11.26 -4.63
C ASN A 455 29.89 11.78 -4.02
N THR A 456 29.95 12.99 -3.45
CA THR A 456 28.78 13.70 -2.92
C THR A 456 27.75 14.03 -4.00
N GLU A 457 28.19 14.29 -5.23
CA GLU A 457 27.33 14.53 -6.39
C GLU A 457 26.42 13.32 -6.68
N GLU A 458 26.99 12.12 -6.72
CA GLU A 458 26.27 10.86 -6.96
C GLU A 458 25.17 10.64 -5.92
N THR A 459 25.44 10.92 -4.63
CA THR A 459 24.42 10.83 -3.57
C THR A 459 23.28 11.83 -3.78
N GLY A 460 23.58 13.01 -4.29
CA GLY A 460 22.59 14.03 -4.63
C GLY A 460 21.71 13.61 -5.80
N TYR A 461 22.28 13.01 -6.85
CA TYR A 461 21.51 12.49 -7.98
C TYR A 461 20.63 11.30 -7.59
N PHE A 462 21.08 10.39 -6.72
CA PHE A 462 20.22 9.32 -6.22
C PHE A 462 19.06 9.86 -5.37
N PHE A 463 19.32 10.78 -4.44
CA PHE A 463 18.26 11.46 -3.68
C PHE A 463 17.23 12.11 -4.61
N LEU A 464 17.71 12.83 -5.64
CA LEU A 464 16.86 13.49 -6.62
C LEU A 464 16.01 12.50 -7.42
N MET A 465 16.59 11.37 -7.89
CA MET A 465 15.85 10.36 -8.65
C MET A 465 14.81 9.63 -7.79
N PHE A 466 15.12 9.31 -6.52
CA PHE A 466 14.15 8.75 -5.58
C PHE A 466 13.03 9.73 -5.22
N LEU A 467 13.35 11.02 -5.10
CA LEU A 467 12.37 12.07 -4.87
C LEU A 467 11.45 12.26 -6.09
N MET A 468 12.00 12.30 -7.30
CA MET A 468 11.23 12.41 -8.54
C MET A 468 10.34 11.18 -8.79
N TYR A 469 10.85 9.97 -8.53
CA TYR A 469 10.05 8.75 -8.50
C TYR A 469 8.87 8.85 -7.52
N SER A 470 9.13 9.35 -6.31
CA SER A 470 8.09 9.52 -5.28
C SER A 470 7.03 10.54 -5.76
N LEU A 471 7.44 11.68 -6.32
CA LEU A 471 6.53 12.69 -6.86
C LEU A 471 5.69 12.17 -8.05
N ALA A 472 6.27 11.35 -8.93
CA ALA A 472 5.57 10.73 -10.06
C ALA A 472 4.61 9.61 -9.64
N SER A 473 4.91 8.88 -8.55
CA SER A 473 4.08 7.76 -8.08
C SER A 473 2.90 8.19 -7.19
N LEU A 474 2.95 9.35 -6.52
CA LEU A 474 1.80 9.89 -5.77
C LEU A 474 0.50 10.04 -6.60
N PRO A 475 0.46 10.75 -7.74
CA PRO A 475 -0.77 10.83 -8.54
C PRO A 475 -1.17 9.47 -9.12
N PHE A 476 -0.21 8.57 -9.40
CA PHE A 476 -0.49 7.19 -9.81
C PHE A 476 -1.21 6.40 -8.71
N ILE A 477 -0.76 6.44 -7.45
CA ILE A 477 -1.48 5.90 -6.29
C ILE A 477 -2.90 6.46 -6.22
N TYR A 478 -3.05 7.78 -6.33
CA TYR A 478 -4.35 8.43 -6.19
C TYR A 478 -5.35 7.92 -7.22
N THR A 479 -4.94 7.77 -8.49
CA THR A 479 -5.79 7.18 -9.55
C THR A 479 -6.07 5.70 -9.31
N PHE A 480 -5.06 4.90 -8.93
CA PHE A 480 -5.22 3.48 -8.62
C PHE A 480 -6.21 3.21 -7.48
N SER A 481 -6.24 4.08 -6.45
CA SER A 481 -7.12 3.94 -5.27
C SER A 481 -8.62 3.90 -5.63
N PHE A 482 -9.03 4.48 -6.77
CA PHE A 482 -10.42 4.42 -7.24
C PHE A 482 -10.85 3.03 -7.73
N GLY A 483 -9.92 2.19 -8.20
CA GLY A 483 -10.21 0.87 -8.75
C GLY A 483 -10.48 -0.22 -7.69
N VAL A 484 -9.91 -0.08 -6.49
CA VAL A 484 -9.88 -1.16 -5.49
C VAL A 484 -10.86 -0.93 -4.33
N LYS A 485 -11.56 -1.97 -3.86
CA LYS A 485 -12.59 -1.87 -2.80
C LYS A 485 -12.15 -2.25 -1.38
N ARG A 486 -11.02 -2.95 -1.20
CA ARG A 486 -10.50 -3.38 0.12
C ARG A 486 -9.10 -2.84 0.31
N GLU A 487 -8.80 -2.34 1.52
CA GLU A 487 -7.52 -1.67 1.83
C GLU A 487 -6.30 -2.55 1.54
N LEU A 488 -6.22 -3.74 2.17
CA LEU A 488 -5.08 -4.66 2.04
C LEU A 488 -4.88 -5.19 0.61
N ILE A 489 -5.97 -5.49 -0.11
CA ILE A 489 -5.89 -5.94 -1.51
C ILE A 489 -5.33 -4.84 -2.42
N GLY A 490 -5.58 -3.56 -2.10
CA GLY A 490 -5.00 -2.43 -2.82
C GLY A 490 -3.48 -2.38 -2.70
N VAL A 491 -2.95 -2.55 -1.48
CA VAL A 491 -1.51 -2.60 -1.21
C VAL A 491 -0.87 -3.77 -1.96
N ILE A 492 -1.40 -4.98 -1.78
CA ILE A 492 -0.84 -6.21 -2.37
C ILE A 492 -0.85 -6.13 -3.90
N ASN A 493 -1.96 -5.74 -4.52
CA ASN A 493 -2.06 -5.70 -5.97
C ASN A 493 -1.16 -4.61 -6.59
N PHE A 494 -1.03 -3.44 -5.95
CA PHE A 494 -0.14 -2.38 -6.43
C PHE A 494 1.34 -2.80 -6.31
N PHE A 495 1.72 -3.39 -5.18
CA PHE A 495 3.06 -3.92 -4.95
C PHE A 495 3.41 -4.99 -5.98
N LEU A 496 2.57 -6.04 -6.12
CA LEU A 496 2.80 -7.13 -7.06
C LEU A 496 2.86 -6.65 -8.52
N LEU A 497 1.98 -5.74 -8.95
CA LEU A 497 1.98 -5.22 -10.32
C LEU A 497 3.30 -4.52 -10.65
N ASN A 498 3.79 -3.65 -9.76
CA ASN A 498 5.04 -2.94 -9.97
C ASN A 498 6.26 -3.88 -9.93
N VAL A 499 6.32 -4.79 -8.96
CA VAL A 499 7.43 -5.75 -8.84
C VAL A 499 7.48 -6.71 -10.04
N LEU A 500 6.34 -7.27 -10.48
CA LEU A 500 6.31 -8.15 -11.65
C LEU A 500 6.76 -7.45 -12.93
N ILE A 501 6.43 -6.16 -13.10
CA ILE A 501 6.85 -5.40 -14.29
C ILE A 501 8.33 -5.00 -14.22
N CYS A 502 8.85 -4.62 -13.05
CA CYS A 502 10.29 -4.42 -12.87
C CYS A 502 11.09 -5.72 -13.06
N PHE A 503 10.54 -6.87 -12.67
CA PHE A 503 11.14 -8.19 -12.93
C PHE A 503 11.10 -8.54 -14.43
N ALA A 504 10.02 -8.21 -15.13
CA ALA A 504 9.94 -8.35 -16.59
C ALA A 504 10.97 -7.46 -17.30
N ASP A 505 11.13 -6.19 -16.88
CA ASP A 505 12.20 -5.32 -17.41
C ASP A 505 13.60 -5.86 -17.09
N MET A 506 13.83 -6.44 -15.91
CA MET A 506 15.10 -7.11 -15.57
C MET A 506 15.43 -8.24 -16.55
N ILE A 507 14.44 -9.10 -16.89
CA ILE A 507 14.61 -10.15 -17.91
C ILE A 507 14.85 -9.54 -19.30
N LEU A 508 14.09 -8.53 -19.69
CA LEU A 508 14.27 -7.83 -20.97
C LEU A 508 15.64 -7.14 -21.08
N SER A 509 16.18 -6.63 -19.97
CA SER A 509 17.52 -6.05 -19.88
C SER A 509 18.59 -7.09 -20.20
N PHE A 510 18.52 -8.25 -19.54
CA PHE A 510 19.42 -9.36 -19.75
C PHE A 510 19.32 -9.95 -21.17
N LEU A 511 18.10 -10.12 -21.69
CA LEU A 511 17.87 -10.57 -23.07
C LEU A 511 18.44 -9.59 -24.10
N ALA A 512 18.34 -8.28 -23.86
CA ALA A 512 18.94 -7.27 -24.73
C ALA A 512 20.48 -7.40 -24.77
N THR A 513 21.15 -7.57 -23.62
CA THR A 513 22.61 -7.74 -23.57
C THR A 513 23.07 -9.02 -24.29
N VAL A 514 22.39 -10.15 -24.07
CA VAL A 514 22.73 -11.43 -24.73
C VAL A 514 22.45 -11.40 -26.25
N ALA A 515 21.42 -10.66 -26.68
CA ALA A 515 21.12 -10.50 -28.10
C ALA A 515 22.16 -9.65 -28.85
N GLN A 516 22.79 -8.66 -28.19
CA GLN A 516 23.83 -7.84 -28.81
C GLN A 516 25.18 -8.55 -28.87
N GLU A 517 25.57 -9.30 -27.83
CA GLU A 517 26.81 -10.10 -27.84
C GLU A 517 26.87 -11.07 -29.04
N LYS A 518 25.75 -11.73 -29.35
CA LYS A 518 25.61 -12.60 -30.54
C LYS A 518 25.52 -11.84 -31.87
N GLY A 519 25.15 -10.57 -31.86
CA GLY A 519 25.06 -9.73 -33.06
C GLY A 519 26.43 -9.22 -33.53
N SER A 520 27.37 -8.99 -32.60
CA SER A 520 28.68 -8.40 -32.90
C SER A 520 29.59 -9.24 -33.83
N SER A 521 29.24 -10.50 -34.11
CA SER A 521 29.96 -11.34 -35.09
C SER A 521 29.55 -11.09 -36.55
N ASN A 522 28.38 -10.48 -36.79
CA ASN A 522 27.85 -10.18 -38.13
C ASN A 522 27.69 -8.67 -38.31
N GLN A 523 28.70 -8.02 -38.93
CA GLN A 523 28.88 -6.56 -38.94
C GLN A 523 27.74 -5.68 -39.50
N ASN A 524 26.69 -6.24 -40.10
CA ASN A 524 25.63 -5.48 -40.79
C ASN A 524 24.19 -5.83 -40.36
N GLY A 525 23.97 -6.38 -39.17
CA GLY A 525 22.63 -6.81 -38.74
C GLY A 525 22.32 -6.59 -37.26
N THR A 526 21.81 -5.41 -36.90
CA THR A 526 21.03 -5.26 -35.65
C THR A 526 19.81 -6.18 -35.75
N THR A 527 19.79 -7.26 -34.96
CA THR A 527 18.68 -8.21 -34.98
C THR A 527 17.37 -7.51 -34.57
N ALA A 528 16.31 -7.68 -35.36
CA ALA A 528 15.02 -7.00 -35.12
C ALA A 528 14.40 -7.31 -33.74
N GLY A 529 14.81 -8.41 -33.11
CA GLY A 529 14.47 -8.73 -31.73
C GLY A 529 15.09 -7.76 -30.70
N ALA A 530 16.34 -7.32 -30.90
CA ALA A 530 17.01 -6.41 -29.97
C ALA A 530 16.34 -5.02 -29.95
N THR A 531 15.99 -4.49 -31.12
CA THR A 531 15.28 -3.20 -31.23
C THR A 531 13.83 -3.27 -30.73
N ALA A 532 13.15 -4.41 -30.91
CA ALA A 532 11.84 -4.64 -30.30
C ALA A 532 11.91 -4.66 -28.77
N VAL A 533 12.90 -5.35 -28.19
CA VAL A 533 13.10 -5.41 -26.74
C VAL A 533 13.40 -4.03 -26.15
N THR A 534 14.30 -3.24 -26.73
CA THR A 534 14.59 -1.89 -26.23
C THR A 534 13.36 -0.98 -26.33
N THR A 535 12.58 -1.07 -27.41
CA THR A 535 11.33 -0.30 -27.58
C THR A 535 10.31 -0.63 -26.48
N ILE A 536 10.12 -1.92 -26.15
CA ILE A 536 9.22 -2.33 -25.06
C ILE A 536 9.68 -1.75 -23.71
N ARG A 537 10.98 -1.79 -23.41
CA ARG A 537 11.54 -1.22 -22.18
C ARG A 537 11.27 0.28 -22.06
N TRP A 538 11.45 1.05 -23.14
CA TRP A 538 11.12 2.49 -23.16
C TRP A 538 9.62 2.76 -22.95
N ILE A 539 8.73 1.93 -23.50
CA ILE A 539 7.27 2.05 -23.27
C ILE A 539 6.93 1.78 -21.80
N LEU A 540 7.51 0.74 -21.19
CA LEU A 540 7.33 0.41 -19.78
C LEU A 540 7.87 1.52 -18.86
N SER A 541 9.06 2.03 -19.16
CA SER A 541 9.69 3.17 -18.48
C SER A 541 8.81 4.42 -18.56
N GLY A 542 8.26 4.74 -19.73
CA GLY A 542 7.35 5.87 -19.93
C GLY A 542 6.05 5.77 -19.11
N LEU A 543 5.47 4.57 -19.00
CA LEU A 543 4.20 4.36 -18.30
C LEU A 543 4.34 4.29 -16.77
N LEU A 544 5.42 3.66 -16.27
CA LEU A 544 5.55 3.28 -14.86
C LEU A 544 6.80 3.91 -14.21
N PRO A 545 6.63 4.76 -13.16
CA PRO A 545 7.76 5.40 -12.48
C PRO A 545 8.80 4.43 -11.93
N THR A 546 8.39 3.22 -11.53
CA THR A 546 9.24 2.16 -10.98
C THR A 546 10.26 1.62 -11.99
N VAL A 547 9.89 1.52 -13.28
CA VAL A 547 10.80 1.10 -14.35
C VAL A 547 11.74 2.25 -14.73
N ASN A 548 11.24 3.48 -14.80
CA ASN A 548 12.09 4.66 -15.04
C ASN A 548 13.14 4.86 -13.93
N LEU A 549 12.79 4.58 -12.67
CA LEU A 549 13.75 4.57 -11.56
C LEU A 549 14.85 3.51 -11.77
N LYS A 550 14.50 2.28 -12.20
CA LYS A 550 15.49 1.22 -12.50
C LYS A 550 16.49 1.68 -13.55
N HIS A 551 16.00 2.28 -14.64
CA HIS A 551 16.85 2.86 -15.69
C HIS A 551 17.75 3.99 -15.16
N ALA A 552 17.22 4.89 -14.32
CA ALA A 552 18.02 5.95 -13.70
C ALA A 552 19.16 5.38 -12.84
N LEU A 553 18.89 4.37 -12.00
CA LEU A 553 19.92 3.70 -11.18
C LEU A 553 20.99 3.01 -12.03
N SER A 554 20.58 2.36 -13.13
CA SER A 554 21.50 1.77 -14.10
C SER A 554 22.43 2.83 -14.72
N ASN A 555 21.92 4.00 -15.08
CA ASN A 555 22.72 5.09 -15.66
C ASN A 555 23.69 5.71 -14.63
N ILE A 556 23.27 5.96 -13.38
CA ILE A 556 24.18 6.47 -12.33
C ILE A 556 25.35 5.49 -12.15
N ARG A 557 25.07 4.19 -12.08
CA ARG A 557 26.10 3.14 -11.92
C ARG A 557 27.02 2.99 -13.13
N LEU A 558 26.48 2.98 -14.35
CA LEU A 558 27.28 2.91 -15.57
C LEU A 558 28.28 4.09 -15.65
N ARG A 559 27.85 5.26 -15.19
CA ARG A 559 28.64 6.48 -15.17
C ARG A 559 29.67 6.56 -14.03
N SER A 560 29.39 5.98 -12.86
CA SER A 560 30.30 6.08 -11.71
C SER A 560 31.66 5.41 -11.92
N ASN A 561 31.81 4.58 -12.95
CA ASN A 561 33.04 3.85 -13.26
C ASN A 561 33.49 4.06 -14.72
N ARG A 562 34.70 4.62 -14.91
CA ARG A 562 35.30 4.89 -16.22
C ARG A 562 35.52 3.64 -17.07
N ASP A 563 35.88 2.52 -16.44
CA ASP A 563 36.12 1.28 -17.16
C ASP A 563 34.80 0.60 -17.55
N CYS A 564 33.73 0.80 -16.76
CA CYS A 564 32.38 0.40 -17.16
C CYS A 564 31.91 1.07 -18.45
N ILE A 565 32.12 2.37 -18.62
CA ILE A 565 31.79 3.05 -19.89
C ILE A 565 32.60 2.47 -21.06
N LYS A 566 33.91 2.25 -20.90
CA LYS A 566 34.75 1.66 -21.96
C LYS A 566 34.29 0.26 -22.35
N SER A 567 34.01 -0.59 -21.37
CA SER A 567 33.48 -1.94 -21.58
C SER A 567 32.10 -1.91 -22.26
N PHE A 568 31.22 -1.00 -21.84
CA PHE A 568 29.89 -0.84 -22.42
C PHE A 568 29.96 -0.42 -23.89
N ASN A 569 30.77 0.59 -24.20
CA ASN A 569 31.06 1.03 -25.56
C ASN A 569 31.59 -0.12 -26.43
N SER A 570 32.55 -0.90 -25.91
CA SER A 570 33.19 -1.99 -26.66
C SER A 570 32.26 -3.17 -26.99
N ILE A 571 31.22 -3.42 -26.19
CA ILE A 571 30.33 -4.59 -26.36
C ILE A 571 29.02 -4.20 -27.06
N MET A 572 28.47 -3.02 -26.72
CA MET A 572 27.18 -2.56 -27.25
C MET A 572 27.34 -1.69 -28.51
N GLY A 573 28.58 -1.49 -28.98
CA GLY A 573 28.89 -0.64 -30.14
C GLY A 573 28.52 0.83 -29.94
N THR A 574 28.54 1.31 -28.70
CA THR A 574 28.14 2.68 -28.32
C THR A 574 29.36 3.58 -28.14
N ASN A 575 29.14 4.90 -28.23
CA ASN A 575 30.18 5.92 -28.08
C ASN A 575 29.86 6.87 -26.92
N TYR A 576 29.53 6.30 -25.74
CA TYR A 576 29.27 7.09 -24.54
C TYR A 576 30.57 7.74 -24.03
N ALA A 577 30.53 9.05 -23.76
CA ALA A 577 31.64 9.76 -23.13
C ALA A 577 31.46 9.85 -21.61
N PHE A 578 32.56 9.72 -20.86
CA PHE A 578 32.54 9.87 -19.39
C PHE A 578 32.26 11.32 -18.96
N ASP A 579 32.75 12.29 -19.73
CA ASP A 579 32.67 13.72 -19.41
C ASP A 579 31.34 14.37 -19.85
N GLU A 580 30.35 13.60 -20.32
CA GLU A 580 28.97 14.07 -20.53
C GLU A 580 28.42 14.74 -19.25
N PRO A 581 27.58 15.78 -19.31
CA PRO A 581 26.93 16.33 -18.11
C PRO A 581 25.97 15.33 -17.45
N TRP A 582 25.88 15.32 -16.11
CA TRP A 582 24.96 14.44 -15.36
C TRP A 582 23.49 14.56 -15.80
N MET A 583 23.06 15.77 -16.20
CA MET A 583 21.71 16.06 -16.69
C MET A 583 21.59 15.98 -18.23
N SER A 584 22.55 15.34 -18.93
CA SER A 584 22.44 15.10 -20.37
C SER A 584 21.21 14.24 -20.70
N VAL A 585 20.61 14.50 -21.86
CA VAL A 585 19.45 13.75 -22.39
C VAL A 585 19.90 12.43 -23.04
N TYR A 586 21.17 12.36 -23.45
CA TYR A 586 21.77 11.14 -23.99
C TYR A 586 22.28 10.25 -22.85
N GLU A 587 22.14 8.93 -23.00
CA GLU A 587 22.74 7.98 -22.07
C GLU A 587 24.28 8.12 -22.09
N PRO A 588 24.98 8.03 -20.94
CA PRO A 588 24.53 7.61 -19.63
C PRO A 588 24.04 8.76 -18.71
N GLY A 589 23.61 9.89 -19.28
CA GLY A 589 22.97 10.99 -18.54
C GLY A 589 21.62 10.62 -17.90
N LEU A 590 21.13 11.48 -17.01
CA LEU A 590 19.88 11.34 -16.26
C LEU A 590 18.75 12.28 -16.72
N GLY A 591 19.04 13.18 -17.67
CA GLY A 591 18.12 14.22 -18.10
C GLY A 591 16.85 13.66 -18.72
N LEU A 592 16.96 12.57 -19.48
CA LEU A 592 15.82 11.90 -20.10
C LEU A 592 14.89 11.26 -19.06
N GLN A 593 15.43 10.56 -18.06
CA GLN A 593 14.64 9.97 -16.97
C GLN A 593 13.95 11.05 -16.15
N PHE A 594 14.60 12.20 -15.92
CA PHE A 594 13.98 13.36 -15.27
C PHE A 594 12.80 13.92 -16.08
N ILE A 595 12.96 14.08 -17.41
CA ILE A 595 11.89 14.51 -18.31
C ILE A 595 10.72 13.51 -18.28
N ILE A 596 11.00 12.20 -18.29
CA ILE A 596 9.98 11.15 -18.19
C ILE A 596 9.21 11.25 -16.87
N PHE A 597 9.87 11.46 -15.73
CA PHE A 597 9.18 11.69 -14.45
C PHE A 597 8.29 12.94 -14.49
N CYS A 598 8.75 14.04 -15.06
CA CYS A 598 7.94 15.25 -15.23
C CYS A 598 6.68 14.99 -16.08
N LEU A 599 6.81 14.25 -17.19
CA LEU A 599 5.68 13.86 -18.04
C LEU A 599 4.72 12.90 -17.30
N GLN A 600 5.23 11.96 -16.52
CA GLN A 600 4.42 11.06 -15.68
C GLN A 600 3.62 11.81 -14.62
N ILE A 601 4.22 12.79 -13.94
CA ILE A 601 3.52 13.65 -12.98
C ILE A 601 2.32 14.32 -13.68
N LEU A 602 2.55 14.97 -14.82
CA LEU A 602 1.49 15.65 -15.58
C LEU A 602 0.40 14.67 -16.07
N PHE A 603 0.80 13.51 -16.60
CA PHE A 603 -0.10 12.48 -17.12
C PHE A 603 -1.03 11.92 -16.03
N TRP A 604 -0.49 11.50 -14.90
CA TRP A 604 -1.28 10.94 -13.81
C TRP A 604 -2.16 11.99 -13.10
N TRP A 605 -1.71 13.25 -12.99
CA TRP A 605 -2.55 14.35 -12.53
C TRP A 605 -3.70 14.67 -13.49
N LEU A 606 -3.47 14.60 -14.80
CA LEU A 606 -4.52 14.76 -15.81
C LEU A 606 -5.57 13.64 -15.70
N ILE A 607 -5.14 12.38 -15.56
CA ILE A 607 -6.04 11.24 -15.35
C ILE A 607 -6.85 11.43 -14.06
N LEU A 608 -6.21 11.84 -12.96
CA LEU A 608 -6.91 12.11 -11.69
C LEU A 608 -7.97 13.21 -11.84
N ALA A 609 -7.64 14.30 -12.55
CA ALA A 609 -8.56 15.38 -12.84
C ALA A 609 -9.73 14.94 -13.75
N ILE A 610 -9.50 14.04 -14.71
CA ILE A 610 -10.55 13.45 -15.55
C ILE A 610 -11.47 12.55 -14.72
N ILE A 611 -10.94 11.68 -13.86
CA ILE A 611 -11.72 10.80 -12.98
C ILE A 611 -12.59 11.62 -12.02
N GLU A 612 -12.03 12.65 -11.38
CA GLU A 612 -12.76 13.54 -10.46
C GLU A 612 -13.87 14.36 -11.13
N ASN A 613 -13.68 14.72 -12.40
CA ASN A 613 -14.65 15.48 -13.17
C ASN A 613 -15.50 14.59 -14.09
N PHE A 614 -15.38 13.27 -14.03
CA PHE A 614 -16.04 12.35 -14.96
C PHE A 614 -17.57 12.52 -14.98
N THR A 615 -18.18 12.85 -13.84
CA THR A 615 -19.62 13.18 -13.76
C THR A 615 -19.96 14.49 -14.47
N ASN A 616 -19.08 15.49 -14.45
CA ASN A 616 -19.25 16.76 -15.15
C ASN A 616 -18.94 16.64 -16.65
N ILE A 617 -17.91 15.87 -17.03
CA ILE A 617 -17.57 15.55 -18.43
C ILE A 617 -18.72 14.74 -19.06
N LYS A 618 -19.24 13.74 -18.37
CA LYS A 618 -20.42 12.98 -18.82
C LYS A 618 -21.65 13.88 -18.99
N ARG A 619 -21.88 14.86 -18.10
CA ARG A 619 -22.93 15.88 -18.28
C ARG A 619 -22.68 16.78 -19.50
N ALA A 620 -21.43 17.14 -19.79
CA ALA A 620 -21.09 17.94 -20.98
C ALA A 620 -21.33 17.15 -22.28
N CYS A 621 -20.83 15.91 -22.38
CA CYS A 621 -21.10 15.01 -23.50
C CYS A 621 -22.59 14.67 -23.62
N GLN A 622 -23.30 14.39 -22.53
CA GLN A 622 -24.74 14.14 -22.58
C GLN A 622 -25.54 15.38 -22.99
N ARG A 623 -25.14 16.60 -22.62
CA ARG A 623 -25.77 17.83 -23.14
C ARG A 623 -25.51 18.05 -24.63
N HIS A 624 -24.38 17.54 -25.15
CA HIS A 624 -24.05 17.61 -26.58
C HIS A 624 -24.78 16.52 -27.39
N CYS A 625 -24.88 15.29 -26.87
CA CYS A 625 -25.53 14.15 -27.52
C CYS A 625 -27.06 14.10 -27.33
N ASN A 626 -27.61 14.58 -26.21
CA ASN A 626 -29.07 14.59 -25.99
C ASN A 626 -29.80 15.68 -26.80
N LYS A 627 -29.09 16.43 -27.66
CA LYS A 627 -29.73 17.34 -28.61
C LYS A 627 -30.51 16.60 -29.72
N SER A 628 -30.40 15.26 -29.80
CA SER A 628 -31.07 14.43 -30.81
C SER A 628 -31.88 13.24 -30.28
N ASN A 629 -32.06 13.08 -28.95
CA ASN A 629 -32.84 11.98 -28.38
C ASN A 629 -33.54 12.39 -27.06
N GLN A 630 -34.59 13.21 -27.18
CA GLN A 630 -35.73 13.16 -26.26
C GLN A 630 -36.74 12.14 -26.80
N LEU A 631 -36.47 10.86 -26.57
CA LEU A 631 -37.54 9.86 -26.57
C LEU A 631 -38.30 10.05 -25.25
N ASN A 632 -39.40 10.79 -25.35
CA ASN A 632 -40.34 11.00 -24.27
C ASN A 632 -41.18 9.73 -24.09
N ASP A 633 -40.58 8.69 -23.49
CA ASP A 633 -41.36 7.63 -22.84
C ASP A 633 -41.96 8.22 -21.56
N ILE A 634 -43.01 9.04 -21.74
CA ILE A 634 -43.93 9.40 -20.67
C ILE A 634 -44.69 8.11 -20.36
N PHE A 635 -44.23 7.40 -19.33
CA PHE A 635 -45.11 6.47 -18.64
C PHE A 635 -46.24 7.30 -18.03
N GLU A 636 -47.46 7.11 -18.52
CA GLU A 636 -48.65 7.55 -17.79
C GLU A 636 -48.58 6.93 -16.40
N PHE A 637 -48.53 7.80 -15.40
CA PHE A 637 -48.50 7.39 -14.01
C PHE A 637 -49.95 7.17 -13.56
N ASP A 638 -50.25 5.94 -13.15
CA ASP A 638 -51.61 5.54 -12.79
C ASP A 638 -51.96 6.07 -11.39
N ASP A 639 -52.66 7.20 -11.35
CA ASP A 639 -53.10 7.86 -10.11
C ASP A 639 -54.18 7.06 -9.34
N SER A 640 -54.72 5.96 -9.89
CA SER A 640 -55.83 5.20 -9.28
C SER A 640 -55.48 4.47 -7.98
N HIS A 641 -54.18 4.31 -7.68
CA HIS A 641 -53.68 3.59 -6.50
C HIS A 641 -53.15 4.50 -5.37
N LEU A 642 -53.25 5.82 -5.50
CA LEU A 642 -52.80 6.77 -4.47
C LEU A 642 -53.86 7.01 -3.40
N ASP A 643 -53.42 7.16 -2.16
CA ASP A 643 -54.27 7.70 -1.10
C ASP A 643 -54.65 9.16 -1.40
N GLU A 644 -55.85 9.55 -0.98
CA GLU A 644 -56.44 10.86 -1.26
C GLU A 644 -55.57 12.02 -0.75
N ASP A 645 -54.91 11.86 0.40
CA ASP A 645 -54.01 12.87 0.97
C ASP A 645 -52.71 13.01 0.15
N VAL A 646 -52.12 11.91 -0.32
CA VAL A 646 -50.96 11.93 -1.23
C VAL A 646 -51.32 12.58 -2.57
N ARG A 647 -52.52 12.30 -3.10
CA ARG A 647 -53.02 12.92 -4.34
C ARG A 647 -53.23 14.43 -4.18
N ILE A 648 -53.86 14.86 -3.07
CA ILE A 648 -54.04 16.28 -2.74
C ILE A 648 -52.70 16.99 -2.52
N GLU A 649 -51.75 16.38 -1.80
CA GLU A 649 -50.41 16.96 -1.60
C GLU A 649 -49.65 17.07 -2.93
N ARG A 650 -49.72 16.05 -3.80
CA ARG A 650 -49.14 16.10 -5.16
C ARG A 650 -49.76 17.22 -6.00
N GLU A 651 -51.08 17.31 -6.07
CA GLU A 651 -51.75 18.39 -6.81
C GLU A 651 -51.37 19.78 -6.28
N SER A 652 -51.26 19.93 -4.96
CA SER A 652 -50.82 21.16 -4.31
C SER A 652 -49.38 21.54 -4.73
N ILE A 653 -48.46 20.57 -4.67
CA ILE A 653 -47.04 20.73 -5.03
C ILE A 653 -46.82 21.05 -6.52
N LEU A 654 -47.66 20.49 -7.40
CA LEU A 654 -47.63 20.74 -8.84
C LEU A 654 -48.20 22.12 -9.20
N LYS A 655 -49.21 22.61 -8.47
CA LYS A 655 -49.84 23.92 -8.67
C LYS A 655 -49.05 25.09 -8.05
N GLU A 656 -48.13 24.82 -7.12
CA GLU A 656 -47.35 25.86 -6.43
C GLU A 656 -46.33 26.56 -7.34
N TYR A 657 -46.28 27.90 -7.32
CA TYR A 657 -45.25 28.68 -8.04
C TYR A 657 -43.95 28.77 -7.22
N GLU A 658 -42.78 28.95 -7.87
CA GLU A 658 -41.43 28.89 -7.23
C GLU A 658 -41.13 29.95 -6.12
N GLN A 659 -42.11 30.77 -5.72
CA GLN A 659 -41.91 31.97 -4.90
C GLN A 659 -42.40 31.88 -3.44
N SER A 660 -42.89 30.73 -2.97
CA SER A 660 -43.29 30.55 -1.56
C SER A 660 -42.10 30.65 -0.60
N THR A 661 -42.04 31.77 0.14
CA THR A 661 -40.92 32.13 1.04
C THR A 661 -40.73 31.20 2.24
N SER A 662 -41.74 30.41 2.61
CA SER A 662 -41.70 29.46 3.73
C SER A 662 -41.11 28.09 3.38
N THR A 663 -40.86 27.79 2.10
CA THR A 663 -40.44 26.46 1.64
C THR A 663 -38.92 26.32 1.56
N VAL A 664 -38.35 25.38 2.34
CA VAL A 664 -36.91 25.10 2.34
C VAL A 664 -36.55 24.02 1.31
N ILE A 665 -37.36 22.96 1.21
CA ILE A 665 -37.17 21.86 0.25
C ILE A 665 -38.51 21.56 -0.41
N LEU A 666 -38.51 21.44 -1.73
CA LEU A 666 -39.65 21.06 -2.55
C LEU A 666 -39.20 20.00 -3.55
N VAL A 667 -39.88 18.86 -3.56
CA VAL A 667 -39.56 17.71 -4.43
C VAL A 667 -40.76 17.43 -5.31
N ARG A 668 -40.53 17.33 -6.62
CA ARG A 668 -41.54 17.15 -7.67
C ARG A 668 -41.25 15.92 -8.51
N ASP A 669 -42.20 14.99 -8.59
CA ASP A 669 -42.18 13.79 -9.43
C ASP A 669 -40.81 13.08 -9.48
N LEU A 670 -40.20 12.90 -8.31
CA LEU A 670 -38.84 12.39 -8.22
C LEU A 670 -38.80 10.89 -8.49
N VAL A 671 -38.24 10.52 -9.64
CA VAL A 671 -38.05 9.13 -10.05
C VAL A 671 -36.57 8.76 -9.99
N LYS A 672 -36.27 7.55 -9.51
CA LYS A 672 -34.94 6.95 -9.65
C LYS A 672 -35.04 5.50 -10.08
N GLN A 673 -34.55 5.24 -11.29
CA GLN A 673 -34.38 3.89 -11.83
C GLN A 673 -32.90 3.51 -11.92
N PHE A 674 -32.60 2.25 -11.61
CA PHE A 674 -31.29 1.62 -11.78
C PHE A 674 -31.35 0.51 -12.82
N THR A 675 -30.46 0.54 -13.81
CA THR A 675 -30.32 -0.52 -14.81
C THR A 675 -29.30 -1.56 -14.33
N LYS A 676 -29.75 -2.79 -14.08
CA LYS A 676 -28.87 -3.92 -13.74
C LYS A 676 -28.68 -4.82 -14.96
N ARG A 677 -27.43 -5.05 -15.36
CA ARG A 677 -27.06 -5.99 -16.43
C ARG A 677 -27.11 -7.42 -15.85
N LYS A 678 -27.82 -8.35 -16.48
CA LYS A 678 -27.72 -9.77 -16.14
C LYS A 678 -26.39 -10.32 -16.67
N GLU A 679 -25.64 -11.06 -15.85
CA GLU A 679 -24.31 -11.58 -16.21
C GLU A 679 -24.31 -12.61 -17.36
N LYS A 680 -25.48 -13.09 -17.80
CA LYS A 680 -25.64 -14.08 -18.88
C LYS A 680 -26.73 -13.72 -19.92
N SER A 681 -27.10 -12.44 -20.06
CA SER A 681 -28.07 -12.02 -21.09
C SER A 681 -27.80 -10.59 -21.60
N LEU A 682 -28.08 -10.36 -22.88
CA LEU A 682 -28.04 -9.02 -23.49
C LEU A 682 -29.16 -8.08 -22.97
N THR A 683 -30.17 -8.62 -22.29
CA THR A 683 -31.27 -7.84 -21.71
C THR A 683 -30.85 -7.09 -20.44
N ARG A 684 -31.23 -5.80 -20.36
CA ARG A 684 -31.06 -4.95 -19.17
C ARG A 684 -32.36 -5.00 -18.36
N ARG A 685 -32.29 -5.29 -17.05
CA ARG A 685 -33.45 -5.15 -16.16
C ARG A 685 -33.44 -3.75 -15.53
N ILE A 686 -34.53 -3.02 -15.65
CA ILE A 686 -34.76 -1.75 -14.97
C ILE A 686 -35.36 -2.06 -13.59
N TYR A 687 -34.90 -1.35 -12.56
CA TYR A 687 -35.44 -1.40 -11.20
C TYR A 687 -35.70 0.02 -10.70
N THR A 688 -36.98 0.35 -10.49
CA THR A 688 -37.40 1.61 -9.88
C THR A 688 -37.17 1.54 -8.37
N ALA A 689 -36.40 2.47 -7.84
CA ALA A 689 -36.00 2.55 -6.43
C ALA A 689 -36.58 3.78 -5.72
N VAL A 690 -37.01 4.78 -6.48
CA VAL A 690 -37.87 5.90 -6.05
C VAL A 690 -38.83 6.12 -7.21
N ASP A 691 -40.12 6.24 -6.93
CA ASP A 691 -41.17 6.34 -7.94
C ASP A 691 -42.04 7.57 -7.64
N HIS A 692 -42.14 8.47 -8.62
CA HIS A 692 -42.87 9.75 -8.63
C HIS A 692 -43.07 10.43 -7.26
N LEU A 693 -41.99 10.53 -6.47
CA LEU A 693 -42.07 11.03 -5.11
C LEU A 693 -42.23 12.55 -5.09
N ASN A 694 -43.25 13.03 -4.37
CA ASN A 694 -43.57 14.43 -4.15
C ASN A 694 -43.60 14.71 -2.64
N PHE A 695 -42.98 15.80 -2.18
CA PHE A 695 -43.15 16.31 -0.81
C PHE A 695 -42.63 17.75 -0.66
N ARG A 696 -43.11 18.44 0.36
CA ARG A 696 -42.67 19.79 0.76
C ARG A 696 -42.15 19.81 2.20
N VAL A 697 -41.07 20.56 2.43
CA VAL A 697 -40.54 20.83 3.78
C VAL A 697 -40.45 22.35 3.99
N SER A 698 -41.13 22.81 5.03
CA SER A 698 -41.19 24.23 5.42
C SER A 698 -40.03 24.61 6.35
N THR A 699 -39.81 25.91 6.55
CA THR A 699 -38.93 26.41 7.60
C THR A 699 -39.42 25.95 8.98
N ARG A 700 -38.50 25.62 9.89
CA ARG A 700 -38.78 25.16 11.28
C ARG A 700 -39.60 23.85 11.40
N SER A 701 -39.88 23.10 10.32
CA SER A 701 -40.56 21.79 10.40
C SER A 701 -39.60 20.59 10.51
N CYS A 702 -39.93 19.61 11.35
CA CYS A 702 -39.31 18.28 11.30
C CYS A 702 -39.97 17.44 10.21
N PHE A 703 -39.18 16.81 9.33
CA PHE A 703 -39.68 15.98 8.23
C PHE A 703 -38.98 14.61 8.20
N GLY A 704 -39.74 13.55 7.96
CA GLY A 704 -39.25 12.18 7.92
C GLY A 704 -39.91 11.36 6.80
N LEU A 705 -39.15 10.41 6.22
CA LEU A 705 -39.51 9.66 5.01
C LEU A 705 -40.05 8.25 5.32
N LEU A 706 -41.37 8.12 5.46
CA LEU A 706 -42.05 6.82 5.50
C LEU A 706 -41.99 6.13 4.12
N GLY A 707 -42.32 4.84 4.07
CA GLY A 707 -42.25 4.07 2.83
C GLY A 707 -42.61 2.62 3.12
N VAL A 708 -43.71 2.17 2.53
CA VAL A 708 -44.21 0.81 2.59
C VAL A 708 -43.73 0.08 1.32
N LYS A 709 -43.70 -1.24 1.35
CA LYS A 709 -43.50 -2.00 0.10
C LYS A 709 -44.77 -1.84 -0.75
N ASP A 710 -44.57 -1.50 -2.02
CA ASP A 710 -45.60 -1.40 -3.06
C ASP A 710 -46.53 -0.16 -3.03
N CYS A 711 -46.38 0.79 -2.09
CA CYS A 711 -46.78 2.20 -2.26
C CYS A 711 -46.08 3.16 -1.26
N PHE A 712 -45.87 4.43 -1.67
CA PHE A 712 -45.38 5.51 -0.80
C PHE A 712 -46.55 6.26 -0.17
N TYR A 713 -46.96 5.85 1.03
CA TYR A 713 -47.96 6.56 1.83
C TYR A 713 -47.28 7.61 2.73
N LEU A 714 -47.72 8.87 2.63
CA LEU A 714 -47.42 9.96 3.56
C LEU A 714 -48.60 10.09 4.52
N ARG A 715 -48.35 10.43 5.80
CA ARG A 715 -49.41 10.70 6.77
C ARG A 715 -49.21 12.08 7.37
N TYR A 716 -50.08 13.02 7.02
CA TYR A 716 -49.99 14.41 7.45
C TYR A 716 -50.66 14.62 8.82
N ILE A 717 -49.89 14.82 9.89
CA ILE A 717 -50.40 15.24 11.20
C ILE A 717 -49.49 16.33 11.76
N TYR A 718 -50.07 17.46 12.17
CA TYR A 718 -49.34 18.56 12.78
C TYR A 718 -48.67 18.16 14.10
N THR A 719 -47.49 18.72 14.36
CA THR A 719 -46.81 18.75 15.66
C THR A 719 -46.66 17.39 16.39
N SER A 720 -45.91 16.47 15.80
CA SER A 720 -45.22 15.41 16.57
C SER A 720 -43.97 14.91 15.84
N VAL A 721 -42.94 14.53 16.59
CA VAL A 721 -41.71 13.94 16.03
C VAL A 721 -42.03 12.54 15.53
N ILE A 722 -42.12 12.38 14.21
CA ILE A 722 -42.27 11.07 13.56
C ILE A 722 -40.88 10.47 13.40
N ASP A 723 -40.52 9.56 14.31
CA ASP A 723 -39.33 8.72 14.20
C ASP A 723 -39.66 7.44 13.40
N ILE A 724 -38.73 6.98 12.55
CA ILE A 724 -39.08 6.13 11.39
C ILE A 724 -38.30 4.83 11.32
N LEU A 725 -39.01 3.74 11.64
CA LEU A 725 -38.78 2.46 10.99
C LEU A 725 -39.52 2.41 9.64
N GLY A 726 -38.95 1.68 8.69
CA GLY A 726 -39.68 1.25 7.50
C GLY A 726 -38.95 0.10 6.81
N ALA A 727 -39.68 -0.65 5.97
CA ALA A 727 -39.17 -1.89 5.42
C ALA A 727 -37.89 -1.69 4.56
N ASN A 728 -36.94 -2.61 4.72
CA ASN A 728 -35.72 -2.66 3.91
C ASN A 728 -36.07 -2.71 2.42
N GLY A 729 -35.67 -1.67 1.67
CA GLY A 729 -35.89 -1.56 0.23
C GLY A 729 -36.89 -0.48 -0.23
N ALA A 730 -37.62 0.17 0.69
CA ALA A 730 -38.60 1.22 0.36
C ALA A 730 -37.99 2.59 -0.02
N GLY A 731 -36.93 2.61 -0.85
CA GLY A 731 -36.36 3.80 -1.48
C GLY A 731 -35.67 4.86 -0.60
N LYS A 732 -35.93 4.93 0.71
CA LYS A 732 -35.48 5.99 1.65
C LYS A 732 -34.01 6.44 1.44
N THR A 733 -33.07 5.50 1.53
CA THR A 733 -31.63 5.78 1.37
C THR A 733 -31.28 6.28 -0.02
N THR A 734 -32.01 5.86 -1.05
CA THR A 734 -31.88 6.36 -2.42
C THR A 734 -32.36 7.81 -2.49
N THR A 735 -33.53 8.13 -1.93
CA THR A 735 -34.06 9.49 -1.87
C THR A 735 -33.10 10.44 -1.14
N PHE A 736 -32.60 10.06 0.05
CA PHE A 736 -31.58 10.86 0.75
C PHE A 736 -30.31 11.05 -0.09
N ARG A 737 -29.80 9.99 -0.74
CA ARG A 737 -28.64 10.10 -1.63
C ARG A 737 -28.88 11.00 -2.84
N ILE A 738 -30.13 11.22 -3.25
CA ILE A 738 -30.49 12.18 -4.29
C ILE A 738 -30.55 13.61 -3.74
N LEU A 739 -31.16 13.82 -2.56
CA LEU A 739 -31.23 15.13 -1.90
C LEU A 739 -29.84 15.71 -1.60
N ILE A 740 -28.83 14.86 -1.31
CA ILE A 740 -27.43 15.29 -1.07
C ILE A 740 -26.58 15.44 -2.36
N ASP A 741 -27.19 15.26 -3.53
CA ASP A 741 -26.56 15.19 -4.87
C ASP A 741 -25.47 14.10 -5.07
N ASN A 742 -25.48 13.02 -4.28
CA ASN A 742 -24.60 11.87 -4.46
C ASN A 742 -25.10 10.96 -5.60
N ILE A 743 -26.42 10.84 -5.76
CA ILE A 743 -27.06 10.12 -6.86
C ILE A 743 -27.96 11.10 -7.63
N LYS A 744 -27.74 11.30 -8.94
CA LYS A 744 -28.68 12.09 -9.74
C LYS A 744 -30.01 11.34 -9.94
N PRO A 745 -31.17 12.03 -9.94
CA PRO A 745 -32.45 11.41 -10.27
C PRO A 745 -32.49 10.92 -11.72
N THR A 746 -33.51 10.15 -12.07
CA THR A 746 -33.81 9.74 -13.45
C THR A 746 -34.74 10.76 -14.12
N SER A 747 -35.77 11.21 -13.41
CA SER A 747 -36.63 12.35 -13.74
C SER A 747 -37.13 13.03 -12.45
N GLY A 748 -37.84 14.14 -12.59
CA GLY A 748 -38.30 14.98 -11.47
C GLY A 748 -37.35 16.12 -11.12
N GLU A 749 -37.84 17.04 -10.30
CA GLU A 749 -37.11 18.24 -9.87
C GLU A 749 -36.99 18.30 -8.34
N ILE A 750 -35.90 18.90 -7.85
CA ILE A 750 -35.71 19.22 -6.44
C ILE A 750 -35.30 20.67 -6.36
N ILE A 751 -36.05 21.46 -5.58
CA ILE A 751 -35.87 22.88 -5.37
C ILE A 751 -35.53 23.08 -3.90
N ILE A 752 -34.38 23.70 -3.60
CA ILE A 752 -33.96 24.07 -2.25
C ILE A 752 -33.88 25.60 -2.18
N ASN A 753 -34.59 26.22 -1.24
CA ASN A 753 -34.69 27.68 -1.07
C ASN A 753 -34.95 28.41 -2.41
N GLY A 754 -35.99 28.01 -3.14
CA GLY A 754 -36.39 28.60 -4.43
C GLY A 754 -35.42 28.38 -5.59
N LYS A 755 -34.48 27.43 -5.50
CA LYS A 755 -33.51 27.12 -6.57
C LYS A 755 -33.39 25.62 -6.83
N ASN A 756 -33.55 25.22 -8.09
CA ASN A 756 -33.47 23.83 -8.53
C ASN A 756 -32.02 23.29 -8.45
N ILE A 757 -31.81 22.16 -7.73
CA ILE A 757 -30.51 21.50 -7.52
C ILE A 757 -29.79 21.19 -8.85
N SER A 758 -30.54 20.82 -9.90
CA SER A 758 -29.95 20.49 -11.21
C SER A 758 -29.33 21.70 -11.94
N LYS A 759 -29.81 22.91 -11.62
CA LYS A 759 -29.37 24.19 -12.20
C LYS A 759 -28.41 24.95 -11.28
N MET A 760 -28.37 24.63 -9.98
CA MET A 760 -27.44 25.21 -9.01
C MET A 760 -25.98 24.83 -9.31
N VAL A 761 -25.09 25.84 -9.27
CA VAL A 761 -23.64 25.62 -9.13
C VAL A 761 -23.37 24.92 -7.78
N GLU A 762 -22.35 24.04 -7.77
CA GLU A 762 -21.93 23.07 -6.75
C GLU A 762 -21.86 23.56 -5.28
N ASN A 763 -22.02 24.86 -5.03
CA ASN A 763 -21.83 25.53 -3.74
C ASN A 763 -23.14 25.80 -2.94
N SER A 764 -24.33 25.65 -3.55
CA SER A 764 -25.56 26.29 -3.03
C SER A 764 -26.41 25.46 -2.05
N TYR A 765 -26.30 24.13 -2.08
CA TYR A 765 -27.00 23.21 -1.16
C TYR A 765 -26.26 23.01 0.18
N ARG A 766 -25.12 23.70 0.35
CA ARG A 766 -24.17 23.51 1.46
C ARG A 766 -24.56 24.27 2.74
N ARG A 767 -25.82 24.10 3.18
CA ARG A 767 -26.32 24.45 4.53
C ARG A 767 -26.96 23.25 5.25
N ILE A 768 -27.28 22.16 4.54
CA ILE A 768 -27.89 20.97 5.14
C ILE A 768 -26.76 20.07 5.67
N LYS A 769 -26.83 19.70 6.95
CA LYS A 769 -25.91 18.76 7.59
C LYS A 769 -26.50 17.35 7.47
N PHE A 770 -25.70 16.39 7.00
CA PHE A 770 -26.11 15.00 6.88
C PHE A 770 -25.23 14.11 7.76
N PHE A 771 -25.89 13.19 8.45
CA PHE A 771 -25.28 12.08 9.18
C PHE A 771 -25.78 10.80 8.51
N SER A 772 -24.90 9.82 8.33
CA SER A 772 -25.15 8.55 7.62
C SER A 772 -24.54 7.38 8.36
#